data_AF-A0A8D8I5Z8-F1
#
_entry.id   AF-A0A8D8I5Z8-F1
#
_cell.length_a   1.000
_cell.length_b   1.000
_cell.length_c   1.000
_cell.angle_alpha   90.00
_cell.angle_beta   90.00
_cell.angle_gamma   90.00
#
_symmetry.space_group_name_H-M   'P 1'
#
loop_
_entity.id
_entity.type
_entity.pdbx_description
1 polymer ?
#
loop_
_entity_poly.entity_id
_entity_poly.type
_entity_poly.pdbx_seq_one_letter_code
_entity_poly.pdbx_strand_id
1 'polypeptide(L)'
;QKLSKLRLSALTLISTITQNVEKRIMFGYWHALFPDESRTPATVSLLNCVLKDPSPKCRIAAIQATSFMLYKSKPFLIQAESSKKPPTSFTPFSIALGNIVHEMYDMMTQALADENDLSVLTQILKCLTVFIQATPFHRLRTGIVTKFVRFVRILTRHKDPTIKVGALMVMGFLISVSEITPEISAVVGIPKSEIINKSNETRKRNTAEALAVQFGDEEEEYVPSDDEPEPPSSEDASPEDHPVKISWLLQIALEYLGVTVNAKHHIQGPSAVMPVRMECLQVLSAMTSHYSLLVEHLPLVAQALQASFRDAIPEIKLYAGRVLDLLGHAINTSLLLKVTIDPDELSSSVAFWTAMLPTVTEQIQDMQQNASLRAICCDALGNLGVHVFEKLPRKPQLALISLLTGCTFDEDSGVGSAAVRALSVYILFPSLRGDLCYIENTVEAILRILRDPNVAARVKASWSLGNITDALVLNGNGVGDSVERVGDDLLRRVFEVAIVAAGDNDKVRCNSVRTIGNVLRMLREDHLTKAAWVELSQKSIDKLVQNILTSNNVKVKWNACFAAGNLMRNDFMFSPESNRIDWQRQIFPALNQIVINSNNFKVRINAASALAVVEARAHYATHFIPIWSALLKALEQSDNLIDYNEYKHRDNLQEQLCLSLSHFLRLATRDDLPSMGQELLPLVDAVRSNWDRVVNRILPEKSAKMIEAHVRLREMQPLLKSSEAKTAAEMILGCFRQ
;
A
#
# COMPACT_ATOMS: atom_id res chain seq x y z
N GLN A 1 34.64 -33.02 28.12
CA GLN A 1 34.99 -32.68 26.71
C GLN A 1 34.40 -33.64 25.66
N LYS A 2 34.47 -34.98 25.80
CA LYS A 2 33.87 -35.90 24.80
C LYS A 2 32.34 -35.79 24.72
N LEU A 3 31.65 -35.70 25.87
CA LEU A 3 30.18 -35.55 25.93
C LEU A 3 29.68 -34.21 25.37
N SER A 4 30.42 -33.10 25.56
CA SER A 4 30.04 -31.80 24.99
C SER A 4 30.23 -31.75 23.47
N LYS A 5 31.23 -32.46 22.93
CA LYS A 5 31.39 -32.60 21.48
C LYS A 5 30.22 -33.38 20.86
N LEU A 6 29.78 -34.46 21.50
CA LEU A 6 28.62 -35.23 21.03
C LEU A 6 27.34 -34.39 21.01
N ARG A 7 27.04 -33.65 22.09
CA ARG A 7 25.87 -32.75 22.14
C ARG A 7 25.96 -31.65 21.08
N LEU A 8 27.13 -31.06 20.89
CA LEU A 8 27.34 -30.06 19.84
C LEU A 8 27.06 -30.65 18.45
N SER A 9 27.62 -31.82 18.13
CA SER A 9 27.37 -32.50 16.86
C SER A 9 25.88 -32.82 16.64
N ALA A 10 25.16 -33.23 17.68
CA ALA A 10 23.73 -33.48 17.60
C ALA A 10 22.92 -32.19 17.31
N LEU A 11 23.23 -31.08 18.00
CA LEU A 11 22.57 -29.78 17.76
C LEU A 11 22.88 -29.20 16.38
N THR A 12 24.12 -29.39 15.91
CA THR A 12 24.50 -29.03 14.53
C THR A 12 23.72 -29.85 13.52
N LEU A 13 23.54 -31.16 13.75
CA LEU A 13 22.73 -32.01 12.88
C LEU A 13 21.28 -31.53 12.81
N ILE A 14 20.65 -31.20 13.95
CA ILE A 14 19.29 -30.63 13.98
C ILE A 14 19.23 -29.32 13.18
N SER A 15 20.24 -28.45 13.33
CA SER A 15 20.33 -27.21 12.56
C SER A 15 20.40 -27.48 11.06
N THR A 16 21.23 -28.44 10.63
CA THR A 16 21.35 -28.84 9.22
C THR A 16 20.03 -29.41 8.69
N ILE A 17 19.36 -30.28 9.44
CA ILE A 17 18.04 -30.82 9.04
C ILE A 17 17.03 -29.68 8.85
N THR A 18 16.97 -28.75 9.81
CA THR A 18 16.02 -27.62 9.78
C THR A 18 16.22 -26.67 8.59
N GLN A 19 17.45 -26.57 8.08
CA GLN A 19 17.78 -25.74 6.92
C GLN A 19 17.44 -26.41 5.58
N ASN A 20 17.51 -27.75 5.52
CA ASN A 20 17.39 -28.50 4.27
C ASN A 20 16.03 -29.20 4.08
N VAL A 21 15.24 -29.36 5.16
CA VAL A 21 13.91 -29.97 5.10
C VAL A 21 12.83 -28.89 4.97
N GLU A 22 11.77 -29.20 4.21
CA GLU A 22 10.63 -28.31 4.06
C GLU A 22 10.02 -27.90 5.40
N LYS A 23 9.68 -26.61 5.52
CA LYS A 23 9.18 -26.04 6.79
C LYS A 23 7.89 -26.69 7.27
N ARG A 24 7.02 -27.10 6.36
CA ARG A 24 5.77 -27.81 6.69
C ARG A 24 6.05 -29.14 7.39
N ILE A 25 7.05 -29.88 6.94
CA ILE A 25 7.46 -31.15 7.56
C ILE A 25 8.07 -30.87 8.94
N MET A 26 9.00 -29.90 9.02
CA MET A 26 9.63 -29.53 10.29
C MET A 26 8.63 -29.05 11.34
N PHE A 27 7.60 -28.31 10.93
CA PHE A 27 6.52 -27.87 11.81
C PHE A 27 5.75 -29.05 12.42
N GLY A 28 5.63 -30.18 11.72
CA GLY A 28 5.04 -31.40 12.28
C GLY A 28 5.77 -31.94 13.52
N TYR A 29 7.07 -31.65 13.66
CA TYR A 29 7.91 -32.11 14.79
C TYR A 29 8.07 -31.06 15.90
N TRP A 30 7.34 -29.93 15.85
CA TRP A 30 7.51 -28.85 16.81
C TRP A 30 7.28 -29.27 18.26
N HIS A 31 6.22 -30.04 18.51
CA HIS A 31 5.86 -30.54 19.84
C HIS A 31 6.96 -31.43 20.47
N ALA A 32 7.84 -32.02 19.66
CA ALA A 32 8.95 -32.85 20.14
C ALA A 32 10.23 -32.02 20.40
N LEU A 33 10.35 -30.83 19.81
CA LEU A 33 11.54 -29.98 19.89
C LEU A 33 11.37 -28.79 20.84
N PHE A 34 10.12 -28.37 21.07
CA PHE A 34 9.75 -27.26 21.93
C PHE A 34 8.75 -27.73 23.00
N PRO A 35 8.86 -27.21 24.24
CA PRO A 35 7.99 -27.62 25.32
C PRO A 35 6.67 -26.85 25.32
N ASP A 36 5.68 -27.41 26.01
CA ASP A 36 4.42 -26.75 26.37
C ASP A 36 4.38 -26.45 27.89
N GLU A 37 3.22 -26.02 28.40
CA GLU A 37 3.01 -25.71 29.83
C GLU A 37 3.28 -26.90 30.78
N SER A 38 3.38 -28.14 30.28
CA SER A 38 3.73 -29.32 31.09
C SER A 38 5.24 -29.47 31.35
N ARG A 39 6.04 -28.46 30.96
CA ARG A 39 7.50 -28.49 31.08
C ARG A 39 7.95 -28.82 32.50
N THR A 40 8.85 -29.80 32.60
CA THR A 40 9.63 -30.11 33.80
C THR A 40 11.11 -29.81 33.54
N PRO A 41 11.95 -29.75 34.58
CA PRO A 41 13.40 -29.65 34.41
C PRO A 41 14.02 -30.80 33.58
N ALA A 42 13.32 -31.92 33.42
CA ALA A 42 13.75 -33.07 32.63
C ALA A 42 13.23 -33.05 31.17
N THR A 43 12.38 -32.10 30.80
CA THR A 43 11.82 -32.02 29.45
C THR A 43 12.95 -31.84 28.42
N VAL A 44 13.01 -32.71 27.41
CA VAL A 44 14.01 -32.61 26.34
C VAL A 44 13.51 -31.61 25.30
N SER A 45 14.14 -30.43 25.23
CA SER A 45 13.81 -29.42 24.23
C SER A 45 15.04 -28.60 23.85
N LEU A 46 15.01 -27.97 22.67
CA LEU A 46 16.10 -27.11 22.20
C LEU A 46 16.33 -25.94 23.17
N LEU A 47 15.26 -25.33 23.68
CA LEU A 47 15.37 -24.20 24.62
C LEU A 47 15.85 -24.63 26.02
N ASN A 48 15.62 -25.87 26.46
CA ASN A 48 16.23 -26.36 27.69
C ASN A 48 17.75 -26.53 27.54
N CYS A 49 18.24 -26.91 26.35
CA CYS A 49 19.67 -26.88 26.06
C CYS A 49 20.23 -25.45 26.14
N VAL A 50 19.47 -24.44 25.68
CA VAL A 50 19.86 -23.03 25.83
C VAL A 50 19.92 -22.62 27.31
N LEU A 51 18.97 -23.05 28.14
CA LEU A 51 18.96 -22.67 29.56
C LEU A 51 20.01 -23.37 30.43
N LYS A 52 20.35 -24.63 30.11
CA LYS A 52 21.02 -25.53 31.06
C LYS A 52 22.35 -26.11 30.58
N ASP A 53 22.67 -26.08 29.28
CA ASP A 53 23.94 -26.69 28.83
C ASP A 53 25.14 -25.89 29.36
N PRO A 54 26.10 -26.52 30.04
CA PRO A 54 27.28 -25.82 30.58
C PRO A 54 28.18 -25.25 29.48
N SER A 55 28.11 -25.76 28.25
CA SER A 55 28.93 -25.33 27.11
C SER A 55 28.26 -24.20 26.33
N PRO A 56 28.85 -22.98 26.28
CA PRO A 56 28.32 -21.87 25.48
C PRO A 56 28.16 -22.24 23.99
N LYS A 57 29.06 -23.06 23.45
CA LYS A 57 28.98 -23.54 22.06
C LYS A 57 27.72 -24.39 21.81
N CYS A 58 27.31 -25.19 22.79
CA CYS A 58 26.09 -25.99 22.68
C CYS A 58 24.86 -25.10 22.83
N ARG A 59 24.87 -24.13 23.74
CA ARG A 59 23.78 -23.13 23.85
C ARG A 59 23.60 -22.34 22.55
N ILE A 60 24.70 -21.90 21.92
CA ILE A 60 24.69 -21.23 20.60
C ILE A 60 24.10 -22.15 19.53
N ALA A 61 24.54 -23.41 19.44
CA ALA A 61 24.01 -24.33 18.44
C ALA A 61 22.50 -24.61 18.63
N ALA A 62 22.04 -24.72 19.89
CA ALA A 62 20.63 -24.93 20.21
C ALA A 62 19.75 -23.72 19.86
N ILE A 63 20.20 -22.50 20.17
CA ILE A 63 19.45 -21.29 19.83
C ILE A 63 19.47 -21.02 18.31
N GLN A 64 20.57 -21.36 17.62
CA GLN A 64 20.62 -21.29 16.15
C GLN A 64 19.65 -22.28 15.50
N ALA A 65 19.60 -23.54 15.96
CA ALA A 65 18.60 -24.51 15.54
C ALA A 65 17.17 -23.96 15.72
N THR A 66 16.91 -23.35 16.88
CA THR A 66 15.62 -22.71 17.19
C THR A 66 15.29 -21.57 16.23
N SER A 67 16.25 -20.67 15.96
CA SER A 67 16.09 -19.60 14.97
C SER A 67 15.78 -20.11 13.57
N PHE A 68 16.42 -21.20 13.12
CA PHE A 68 16.12 -21.79 11.82
C PHE A 68 14.72 -22.42 11.77
N MET A 69 14.20 -22.94 12.88
CA MET A 69 12.83 -23.45 12.97
C MET A 69 11.80 -22.32 12.89
N LEU A 70 12.11 -21.17 13.52
CA LEU A 70 11.24 -19.98 13.54
C LEU A 70 11.30 -19.17 12.24
N TYR A 71 12.41 -19.22 11.51
CA TYR A 71 12.56 -18.45 10.28
C TYR A 71 11.51 -18.85 9.24
N LYS A 72 10.74 -17.86 8.77
CA LYS A 72 9.60 -18.02 7.84
C LYS A 72 8.47 -18.93 8.38
N SER A 73 8.31 -19.05 9.70
CA SER A 73 7.24 -19.89 10.29
C SER A 73 5.88 -19.18 10.45
N LYS A 74 5.80 -17.88 10.13
CA LYS A 74 4.56 -17.07 10.26
C LYS A 74 3.30 -17.74 9.71
N PRO A 75 3.28 -18.36 8.51
CA PRO A 75 2.08 -19.02 7.97
C PRO A 75 1.57 -20.18 8.81
N PHE A 76 2.44 -20.84 9.58
CA PHE A 76 2.06 -21.93 10.49
C PHE A 76 1.65 -21.40 11.86
N LEU A 77 2.36 -20.37 12.33
CA LEU A 77 2.13 -19.75 13.62
C LEU A 77 0.90 -18.86 13.70
N ILE A 78 0.38 -18.38 12.57
CA ILE A 78 -0.78 -17.48 12.56
C ILE A 78 -2.03 -18.10 13.20
N GLN A 79 -2.11 -19.44 13.29
CA GLN A 79 -3.19 -20.19 13.92
C GLN A 79 -3.09 -20.26 15.46
N ALA A 80 -1.96 -19.86 16.03
CA ALA A 80 -1.73 -19.92 17.48
C ALA A 80 -2.65 -18.92 18.20
N GLU A 81 -3.35 -19.40 19.24
CA GLU A 81 -4.26 -18.56 20.02
C GLU A 81 -4.24 -18.92 21.51
N SER A 82 -4.63 -17.99 22.35
CA SER A 82 -4.84 -18.24 23.78
C SER A 82 -6.32 -18.29 24.12
N SER A 83 -6.74 -19.29 24.89
CA SER A 83 -8.12 -19.37 25.39
C SER A 83 -8.37 -18.33 26.50
N LYS A 84 -9.48 -17.58 26.39
CA LYS A 84 -10.01 -16.76 27.48
C LYS A 84 -10.92 -17.55 28.44
N LYS A 85 -11.37 -18.75 28.03
CA LYS A 85 -12.29 -19.64 28.77
C LYS A 85 -11.52 -20.76 29.47
N PRO A 86 -12.00 -21.26 30.63
CA PRO A 86 -11.35 -22.37 31.34
C PRO A 86 -11.26 -23.62 30.45
N PRO A 87 -10.27 -24.50 30.69
CA PRO A 87 -9.99 -25.63 29.82
C PRO A 87 -11.18 -26.59 29.76
N THR A 88 -11.66 -26.86 28.56
CA THR A 88 -12.57 -27.98 28.26
C THR A 88 -11.78 -29.30 28.25
N SER A 89 -12.45 -30.45 28.24
CA SER A 89 -11.81 -31.78 28.20
C SER A 89 -11.01 -32.08 26.93
N PHE A 90 -10.99 -31.16 25.95
CA PHE A 90 -10.23 -31.26 24.70
C PHE A 90 -9.56 -29.93 24.38
N THR A 91 -8.24 -29.92 24.23
CA THR A 91 -7.46 -28.73 23.83
C THR A 91 -7.33 -28.67 22.31
N PRO A 92 -7.91 -27.66 21.63
CA PRO A 92 -7.70 -27.46 20.20
C PRO A 92 -6.23 -27.26 19.84
N PHE A 93 -5.86 -27.64 18.61
CA PHE A 93 -4.50 -27.50 18.10
C PHE A 93 -3.98 -26.04 18.16
N SER A 94 -4.84 -25.06 17.85
CA SER A 94 -4.55 -23.63 17.93
C SER A 94 -4.16 -23.18 19.34
N ILE A 95 -4.85 -23.68 20.36
CA ILE A 95 -4.57 -23.40 21.78
C ILE A 95 -3.30 -24.11 22.24
N ALA A 96 -3.09 -25.37 21.86
CA ALA A 96 -1.86 -26.09 22.15
C ALA A 96 -0.63 -25.39 21.53
N LEU A 97 -0.77 -24.91 20.29
CA LEU A 97 0.26 -24.13 19.60
C LEU A 97 0.53 -22.79 20.30
N GLY A 98 -0.52 -22.09 20.75
CA GLY A 98 -0.40 -20.86 21.55
C GLY A 98 0.34 -21.08 22.87
N ASN A 99 0.08 -22.20 23.54
CA ASN A 99 0.76 -22.59 24.78
C ASN A 99 2.26 -22.87 24.56
N ILE A 100 2.62 -23.57 23.49
CA ILE A 100 4.02 -23.78 23.09
C ILE A 100 4.71 -22.43 22.84
N VAL A 101 4.08 -21.54 22.07
CA VAL A 101 4.62 -20.21 21.79
C VAL A 101 4.85 -19.43 23.08
N HIS A 102 3.90 -19.45 24.00
CA HIS A 102 4.04 -18.77 25.28
C HIS A 102 5.19 -19.33 26.12
N GLU A 103 5.29 -20.65 26.26
CA GLU A 103 6.37 -21.28 27.02
C GLU A 103 7.73 -21.01 26.38
N MET A 104 7.82 -21.02 25.05
CA MET A 104 9.04 -20.63 24.34
C MET A 104 9.48 -19.20 24.69
N TYR A 105 8.56 -18.24 24.75
CA TYR A 105 8.88 -16.87 25.16
C TYR A 105 9.32 -16.78 26.63
N ASP A 106 8.68 -17.51 27.54
CA ASP A 106 9.08 -17.53 28.96
C ASP A 106 10.49 -18.13 29.11
N MET A 107 10.80 -19.21 28.40
CA MET A 107 12.14 -19.81 28.37
C MET A 107 13.19 -18.88 27.76
N MET A 108 12.86 -18.20 26.66
CA MET A 108 13.78 -17.22 26.05
C MET A 108 14.00 -16.02 26.96
N THR A 109 12.97 -15.59 27.69
CA THR A 109 13.07 -14.51 28.69
C THR A 109 13.96 -14.91 29.85
N GLN A 110 13.83 -16.16 30.33
CA GLN A 110 14.72 -16.70 31.35
C GLN A 110 16.17 -16.78 30.84
N ALA A 111 16.37 -17.26 29.61
CA ALA A 111 17.71 -17.33 29.00
C ALA A 111 18.33 -15.94 28.87
N LEU A 112 17.52 -14.93 28.52
CA LEU A 112 17.96 -13.53 28.43
C LEU A 112 18.37 -12.95 29.78
N ALA A 113 17.73 -13.38 30.87
CA ALA A 113 18.01 -12.91 32.23
C ALA A 113 19.25 -13.57 32.85
N ASP A 114 19.44 -14.87 32.60
CA ASP A 114 20.45 -15.70 33.29
C ASP A 114 21.79 -15.81 32.52
N GLU A 115 21.82 -15.47 31.22
CA GLU A 115 23.00 -15.68 30.38
C GLU A 115 24.12 -14.67 30.64
N ASN A 116 25.33 -15.19 30.85
CA ASN A 116 26.53 -14.39 31.13
C ASN A 116 27.50 -14.35 29.94
N ASP A 117 27.42 -15.32 29.02
CA ASP A 117 28.26 -15.36 27.82
C ASP A 117 27.69 -14.42 26.74
N LEU A 118 28.47 -13.40 26.36
CA LEU A 118 28.04 -12.38 25.40
C LEU A 118 27.73 -12.95 24.00
N SER A 119 28.40 -14.04 23.60
CA SER A 119 28.15 -14.67 22.30
C SER A 119 26.81 -15.40 22.31
N VAL A 120 26.49 -16.09 23.40
CA VAL A 120 25.17 -16.74 23.56
C VAL A 120 24.07 -15.68 23.67
N LEU A 121 24.28 -14.65 24.48
CA LEU A 121 23.32 -13.55 24.67
C LEU A 121 22.99 -12.86 23.34
N THR A 122 23.99 -12.61 22.49
CA THR A 122 23.81 -12.09 21.13
C THR A 122 22.89 -13.00 20.29
N GLN A 123 23.08 -14.32 20.37
CA GLN A 123 22.27 -15.26 19.61
C GLN A 123 20.85 -15.39 20.16
N ILE A 124 20.64 -15.25 21.47
CA ILE A 124 19.31 -15.17 22.09
C ILE A 124 18.55 -13.95 21.55
N LEU A 125 19.19 -12.77 21.53
CA LEU A 125 18.59 -11.54 20.99
C LEU A 125 18.23 -11.70 19.50
N LYS A 126 19.12 -12.29 18.69
CA LYS A 126 18.85 -12.61 17.28
C LYS A 126 17.72 -13.62 17.08
N CYS A 127 17.59 -14.61 17.97
CA CYS A 127 16.48 -15.55 17.91
C CYS A 127 15.17 -14.85 18.23
N LEU A 128 15.18 -13.94 19.21
CA LEU A 128 14.00 -13.19 19.63
C LEU A 128 13.48 -12.29 18.51
N THR A 129 14.35 -11.67 17.71
CA THR A 129 13.90 -10.88 16.53
C THR A 129 13.17 -11.74 15.49
N VAL A 130 13.65 -12.96 15.24
CA VAL A 130 12.99 -13.90 14.32
C VAL A 130 11.67 -14.37 14.91
N PHE A 131 11.61 -14.62 16.22
CA PHE A 131 10.40 -15.08 16.88
C PHE A 131 9.28 -14.03 16.85
N ILE A 132 9.61 -12.76 17.15
CA ILE A 132 8.68 -11.63 17.10
C ILE A 132 8.01 -11.52 15.73
N GLN A 133 8.78 -11.63 14.64
CA GLN A 133 8.26 -11.54 13.27
C GLN A 133 7.27 -12.65 12.91
N ALA A 134 7.39 -13.81 13.56
CA ALA A 134 6.53 -14.96 13.29
C ALA A 134 5.31 -15.06 14.22
N THR A 135 5.24 -14.24 15.28
CA THR A 135 4.27 -14.39 16.37
C THR A 135 3.00 -13.54 16.15
N PRO A 136 1.78 -14.13 16.19
CA PRO A 136 0.53 -13.37 16.13
C PRO A 136 0.14 -12.82 17.51
N PHE A 137 0.84 -11.78 18.00
CA PHE A 137 0.64 -11.25 19.36
C PHE A 137 -0.82 -10.88 19.69
N HIS A 138 -1.62 -10.44 18.71
CA HIS A 138 -3.02 -10.08 18.89
C HIS A 138 -3.93 -11.26 19.28
N ARG A 139 -3.53 -12.51 18.97
CA ARG A 139 -4.29 -13.73 19.32
C ARG A 139 -3.84 -14.36 20.64
N LEU A 140 -2.75 -13.88 21.22
CA LEU A 140 -2.13 -14.47 22.40
C LEU A 140 -2.46 -13.68 23.66
N ARG A 141 -2.36 -14.34 24.82
CA ARG A 141 -2.51 -13.69 26.12
C ARG A 141 -1.44 -12.62 26.33
N THR A 142 -1.83 -11.51 26.94
CA THR A 142 -0.92 -10.42 27.29
C THR A 142 0.09 -10.85 28.35
N GLY A 143 1.24 -10.18 28.39
CA GLY A 143 2.30 -10.37 29.40
C GLY A 143 3.60 -10.88 28.78
N ILE A 144 3.56 -11.42 27.57
CA ILE A 144 4.74 -11.90 26.83
C ILE A 144 5.72 -10.74 26.63
N VAL A 145 5.25 -9.63 26.08
CA VAL A 145 6.09 -8.51 25.64
C VAL A 145 6.70 -7.78 26.83
N THR A 146 5.88 -7.51 27.86
CA THR A 146 6.32 -6.79 29.07
C THR A 146 7.45 -7.53 29.78
N LYS A 147 7.38 -8.86 29.84
CA LYS A 147 8.37 -9.71 30.50
C LYS A 147 9.75 -9.59 29.85
N PHE A 148 9.87 -9.84 28.54
CA PHE A 148 11.18 -9.81 27.88
C PHE A 148 11.70 -8.39 27.68
N VAL A 149 10.82 -7.41 27.40
CA VAL A 149 11.27 -6.04 27.15
C VAL A 149 11.91 -5.40 28.39
N ARG A 150 11.50 -5.79 29.60
CA ARG A 150 12.18 -5.35 30.84
C ARG A 150 13.69 -5.62 30.79
N PHE A 151 14.10 -6.78 30.31
CA PHE A 151 15.51 -7.15 30.19
C PHE A 151 16.16 -6.52 28.95
N VAL A 152 15.49 -6.56 27.79
CA VAL A 152 15.97 -5.93 26.55
C VAL A 152 16.27 -4.45 26.77
N ARG A 153 15.40 -3.74 27.49
CA ARG A 153 15.58 -2.32 27.83
C ARG A 153 16.89 -2.06 28.58
N ILE A 154 17.29 -2.94 29.50
CA ILE A 154 18.58 -2.82 30.19
C ILE A 154 19.73 -3.06 29.21
N LEU A 155 19.61 -4.06 28.35
CA LEU A 155 20.63 -4.45 27.37
C LEU A 155 20.88 -3.38 26.29
N THR A 156 19.91 -2.51 25.99
CA THR A 156 20.14 -1.37 25.09
C THR A 156 21.26 -0.43 25.57
N ARG A 157 21.55 -0.40 26.88
CA ARG A 157 22.64 0.39 27.48
C ARG A 157 23.85 -0.45 27.90
N HIS A 158 23.93 -1.71 27.45
CA HIS A 158 25.01 -2.62 27.80
C HIS A 158 26.38 -2.09 27.35
N LYS A 159 27.50 -2.46 28.00
CA LYS A 159 28.84 -1.97 27.62
C LYS A 159 29.28 -2.47 26.24
N ASP A 160 28.98 -3.74 25.95
CA ASP A 160 29.28 -4.39 24.68
C ASP A 160 28.37 -3.87 23.54
N PRO A 161 28.91 -3.35 22.44
CA PRO A 161 28.12 -2.80 21.34
C PRO A 161 27.28 -3.82 20.57
N THR A 162 27.73 -5.08 20.46
CA THR A 162 26.98 -6.14 19.78
C THR A 162 25.69 -6.45 20.52
N ILE A 163 25.74 -6.44 21.86
CA ILE A 163 24.54 -6.58 22.70
C ILE A 163 23.60 -5.40 22.53
N LYS A 164 24.12 -4.15 22.49
CA LYS A 164 23.28 -2.96 22.23
C LYS A 164 22.52 -3.08 20.91
N VAL A 165 23.22 -3.44 19.83
CA VAL A 165 22.63 -3.63 18.50
C VAL A 165 21.57 -4.72 18.54
N GLY A 166 21.87 -5.88 19.14
CA GLY A 166 20.89 -6.95 19.29
C GLY A 166 19.62 -6.52 20.04
N ALA A 167 19.77 -5.75 21.12
CA ALA A 167 18.65 -5.25 21.92
C ALA A 167 17.81 -4.19 21.19
N LEU A 168 18.46 -3.27 20.47
CA LEU A 168 17.78 -2.26 19.65
C LEU A 168 17.03 -2.91 18.49
N MET A 169 17.62 -3.92 17.85
CA MET A 169 17.00 -4.69 16.76
C MET A 169 15.74 -5.43 17.24
N VAL A 170 15.77 -6.03 18.44
CA VAL A 170 14.56 -6.61 19.08
C VAL A 170 13.44 -5.58 19.18
N MET A 171 13.75 -4.37 19.62
CA MET A 171 12.76 -3.29 19.73
C MET A 171 12.27 -2.81 18.36
N GLY A 172 13.16 -2.68 17.36
CA GLY A 172 12.79 -2.30 15.99
C GLY A 172 11.79 -3.27 15.35
N PHE A 173 12.01 -4.58 15.51
CA PHE A 173 11.06 -5.59 15.04
C PHE A 173 9.76 -5.61 15.85
N LEU A 174 9.80 -5.33 17.15
CA LEU A 174 8.60 -5.25 17.99
C LEU A 174 7.69 -4.10 17.57
N ILE A 175 8.24 -2.92 17.27
CA ILE A 175 7.49 -1.77 16.75
C ILE A 175 6.85 -2.09 15.39
N SER A 176 7.56 -2.87 14.57
CA SER A 176 7.15 -3.21 13.20
C SER A 176 6.11 -4.32 13.11
N VAL A 177 5.62 -4.88 14.24
CA VAL A 177 4.57 -5.91 14.25
C VAL A 177 3.28 -5.35 13.66
N SER A 178 2.69 -6.01 12.66
CA SER A 178 1.54 -5.52 11.88
C SER A 178 0.28 -5.23 12.70
N GLU A 179 0.03 -5.97 13.78
CA GLU A 179 -1.11 -5.80 14.67
C GLU A 179 -0.62 -5.46 16.09
N ILE A 180 -0.56 -4.17 16.41
CA ILE A 180 -0.09 -3.67 17.71
C ILE A 180 -1.15 -3.99 18.76
N THR A 181 -0.72 -4.68 19.80
CA THR A 181 -1.54 -4.89 20.99
C THR A 181 -1.42 -3.72 21.96
N PRO A 182 -2.39 -3.52 22.87
CA PRO A 182 -2.27 -2.54 23.95
C PRO A 182 -1.00 -2.71 24.79
N GLU A 183 -0.53 -3.95 24.94
CA GLU A 183 0.73 -4.26 25.62
C GLU A 183 1.95 -3.70 24.87
N ILE A 184 2.07 -3.96 23.56
CA ILE A 184 3.16 -3.44 22.73
C ILE A 184 3.14 -1.91 22.75
N SER A 185 1.95 -1.33 22.60
CA SER A 185 1.74 0.11 22.63
C SER A 185 2.25 0.75 23.92
N ALA A 186 1.85 0.20 25.08
CA ALA A 186 2.29 0.68 26.38
C ALA A 186 3.81 0.58 26.58
N VAL A 187 4.43 -0.50 26.11
CA VAL A 187 5.87 -0.75 26.28
C VAL A 187 6.72 0.19 25.41
N VAL A 188 6.27 0.47 24.18
CA VAL A 188 6.96 1.37 23.25
C VAL A 188 6.66 2.84 23.55
N GLY A 189 5.50 3.12 24.17
CA GLY A 189 5.04 4.48 24.47
C GLY A 189 4.12 5.07 23.40
N ILE A 190 3.41 4.24 22.64
CA ILE A 190 2.43 4.69 21.65
C ILE A 190 1.15 5.13 22.38
N PRO A 191 0.56 6.31 22.09
CA PRO A 191 -0.67 6.77 22.72
C PRO A 191 -1.86 5.85 22.47
N LYS A 192 -2.74 5.69 23.47
CA LYS A 192 -3.95 4.82 23.39
C LYS A 192 -4.95 5.28 22.31
N SER A 193 -5.03 6.59 22.05
CA SER A 193 -5.91 7.17 21.01
C SER A 193 -5.60 6.64 19.62
N GLU A 194 -4.33 6.33 19.34
CA GLU A 194 -3.91 5.75 18.06
C GLU A 194 -4.28 4.26 17.94
N ILE A 195 -4.64 3.56 19.02
CA ILE A 195 -5.05 2.13 19.00
C ILE A 195 -6.54 2.00 18.68
N ILE A 196 -7.36 2.93 19.20
CA ILE A 196 -8.82 2.92 19.01
C ILE A 196 -9.17 3.34 17.57
N ASN A 197 -8.42 4.29 17.01
CA ASN A 197 -8.52 4.65 15.58
C ASN A 197 -7.92 3.60 14.63
N LYS A 198 -7.41 2.46 15.17
CA LYS A 198 -6.77 1.36 14.43
C LYS A 198 -7.61 0.07 14.38
N SER A 199 -8.78 0.00 15.04
CA SER A 199 -9.77 -1.03 14.73
C SER A 199 -10.48 -0.62 13.44
N ASN A 200 -10.10 -1.29 12.37
CA ASN A 200 -10.50 -1.10 10.98
C ASN A 200 -9.65 -0.08 10.21
N GLU A 201 -9.13 -0.54 9.07
CA GLU A 201 -8.62 0.24 7.94
C GLU A 201 -7.18 0.80 8.02
N THR A 202 -6.73 1.46 9.09
CA THR A 202 -5.55 2.36 9.00
C THR A 202 -4.16 1.71 8.91
N ARG A 203 -3.90 0.47 9.33
CA ARG A 203 -2.50 -0.05 9.32
C ARG A 203 -2.07 -0.80 8.06
N LYS A 204 -3.04 -1.30 7.29
CA LYS A 204 -2.82 -1.76 5.91
C LYS A 204 -2.98 -0.60 4.91
N ARG A 205 -3.78 0.42 5.26
CA ARG A 205 -3.91 1.66 4.49
C ARG A 205 -2.83 2.71 4.74
N ASN A 206 -2.18 2.86 5.89
CA ASN A 206 -1.23 3.98 6.04
C ASN A 206 0.11 3.81 5.30
N THR A 207 0.44 2.59 4.86
CA THR A 207 1.53 2.37 3.91
C THR A 207 1.04 2.30 2.46
N ALA A 208 -0.25 1.97 2.22
CA ALA A 208 -0.82 1.75 0.88
C ALA A 208 -1.71 2.90 0.35
N GLU A 209 -2.29 3.74 1.21
CA GLU A 209 -3.17 4.88 0.91
C GLU A 209 -2.46 6.22 0.93
N ALA A 210 -1.43 6.37 1.76
CA ALA A 210 -0.43 7.41 1.53
C ALA A 210 0.29 7.21 0.18
N LEU A 211 0.24 5.98 -0.36
CA LEU A 211 0.59 5.61 -1.73
C LEU A 211 -0.62 5.58 -2.69
N ALA A 212 -1.89 5.77 -2.28
CA ALA A 212 -3.04 5.70 -3.19
C ALA A 212 -3.36 7.03 -3.90
N VAL A 213 -2.93 8.17 -3.37
CA VAL A 213 -2.77 9.41 -4.17
C VAL A 213 -1.48 9.35 -5.02
N GLN A 214 -0.70 8.28 -4.85
CA GLN A 214 0.58 8.02 -5.48
C GLN A 214 0.63 6.62 -6.14
N PHE A 215 -0.48 6.19 -6.74
CA PHE A 215 -0.72 4.96 -7.52
C PHE A 215 -1.09 3.67 -6.78
N GLY A 216 -2.20 3.08 -7.25
CA GLY A 216 -2.84 1.90 -6.70
C GLY A 216 -2.01 0.62 -6.63
N ASP A 217 -2.36 -0.18 -5.63
CA ASP A 217 -2.21 -1.61 -5.36
C ASP A 217 -0.93 -2.35 -5.75
N GLU A 218 -0.39 -3.07 -4.76
CA GLU A 218 0.14 -4.44 -4.86
C GLU A 218 -0.11 -5.17 -3.51
N GLU A 219 -0.99 -6.19 -3.56
CA GLU A 219 -1.16 -7.40 -2.71
C GLU A 219 -1.69 -7.32 -1.25
N GLU A 220 -2.93 -7.78 -1.04
CA GLU A 220 -3.55 -8.10 0.26
C GLU A 220 -3.51 -9.61 0.56
N GLU A 221 -2.98 -9.97 1.74
CA GLU A 221 -3.19 -11.26 2.40
C GLU A 221 -4.25 -11.06 3.51
N TYR A 222 -5.34 -11.85 3.48
CA TYR A 222 -6.52 -11.70 4.35
C TYR A 222 -6.60 -12.73 5.49
N VAL A 223 -7.15 -12.30 6.64
CA VAL A 223 -7.62 -13.14 7.77
C VAL A 223 -8.98 -12.55 8.25
N PRO A 224 -9.98 -13.38 8.66
CA PRO A 224 -11.41 -13.02 8.67
C PRO A 224 -11.90 -12.18 9.85
N SER A 225 -13.00 -11.46 9.64
CA SER A 225 -13.78 -10.74 10.65
C SER A 225 -15.09 -11.48 10.93
N ASP A 226 -15.29 -11.90 12.19
CA ASP A 226 -16.61 -12.25 12.73
C ASP A 226 -17.25 -10.96 13.29
N ASP A 227 -18.48 -10.67 12.86
CA ASP A 227 -19.31 -9.59 13.39
C ASP A 227 -19.96 -10.04 14.71
N GLU A 228 -19.64 -9.38 15.83
CA GLU A 228 -20.51 -9.35 17.02
C GLU A 228 -20.86 -7.89 17.38
N PRO A 229 -22.10 -7.62 17.83
CA PRO A 229 -22.60 -6.26 18.06
C PRO A 229 -22.02 -5.61 19.32
N GLU A 230 -21.73 -4.31 19.23
CA GLU A 230 -21.23 -3.44 20.31
C GLU A 230 -22.21 -3.30 21.50
N PRO A 231 -21.72 -3.27 22.76
CA PRO A 231 -22.51 -2.82 23.90
C PRO A 231 -22.43 -1.28 24.08
N PRO A 232 -23.40 -0.66 24.78
CA PRO A 232 -23.55 0.79 24.82
C PRO A 232 -22.48 1.48 25.69
N SER A 233 -22.10 2.68 25.26
CA SER A 233 -21.13 3.58 25.90
C SER A 233 -21.58 4.02 27.29
N SER A 234 -20.67 3.93 28.27
CA SER A 234 -20.77 4.62 29.55
C SER A 234 -19.76 5.76 29.62
N GLU A 235 -20.26 6.89 30.10
CA GLU A 235 -19.69 8.24 30.15
C GLU A 235 -18.42 8.41 31.01
N ASP A 236 -17.74 9.51 30.70
CA ASP A 236 -16.85 10.34 31.53
C ASP A 236 -15.50 9.79 32.03
N ALA A 237 -14.44 10.22 31.34
CA ALA A 237 -13.15 10.52 31.97
C ALA A 237 -12.55 11.80 31.35
N SER A 238 -12.48 12.85 32.16
CA SER A 238 -11.80 14.12 31.87
C SER A 238 -10.31 13.90 31.53
N PRO A 239 -9.72 14.69 30.60
CA PRO A 239 -8.31 14.58 30.27
C PRO A 239 -7.47 15.26 31.37
N GLU A 240 -6.79 14.48 32.20
CA GLU A 240 -5.70 15.00 33.03
C GLU A 240 -4.48 15.29 32.14
N ASP A 241 -4.06 16.55 32.17
CA ASP A 241 -2.93 17.12 31.43
C ASP A 241 -1.61 16.62 32.03
N HIS A 242 -1.09 15.49 31.54
CA HIS A 242 0.24 14.99 31.89
C HIS A 242 1.25 15.40 30.82
N PRO A 243 2.41 15.99 31.22
CA PRO A 243 3.42 16.43 30.26
C PRO A 243 3.90 15.26 29.40
N VAL A 244 3.90 15.46 28.08
CA VAL A 244 4.26 14.43 27.09
C VAL A 244 5.68 13.93 27.37
N LYS A 245 5.77 12.68 27.85
CA LYS A 245 7.03 12.05 28.21
C LYS A 245 7.61 11.35 26.99
N ILE A 246 8.81 11.78 26.56
CA ILE A 246 9.55 11.12 25.49
C ILE A 246 9.66 9.62 25.73
N SER A 247 9.40 8.82 24.69
CA SER A 247 9.59 7.37 24.76
C SER A 247 11.03 7.06 25.16
N TRP A 248 11.20 6.13 26.11
CA TRP A 248 12.53 5.74 26.58
C TRP A 248 13.41 5.20 25.44
N LEU A 249 12.81 4.59 24.42
CA LEU A 249 13.51 4.04 23.27
C LEU A 249 13.93 5.15 22.30
N LEU A 250 13.05 6.12 22.05
CA LEU A 250 13.38 7.29 21.24
C LEU A 250 14.52 8.07 21.89
N GLN A 251 14.46 8.28 23.21
CA GLN A 251 15.53 8.92 23.96
C GLN A 251 16.87 8.20 23.75
N ILE A 252 16.92 6.87 23.84
CA ILE A 252 18.16 6.09 23.63
C ILE A 252 18.68 6.25 22.19
N ALA A 253 17.79 6.17 21.20
CA ALA A 253 18.18 6.32 19.80
C ALA A 253 18.79 7.70 19.55
N LEU A 254 18.16 8.76 20.06
CA LEU A 254 18.66 10.14 19.96
C LEU A 254 20.01 10.33 20.67
N GLU A 255 20.16 9.80 21.89
CA GLU A 255 21.41 9.85 22.65
C GLU A 255 22.57 9.18 21.88
N TYR A 256 22.34 8.00 21.29
CA TYR A 256 23.36 7.32 20.49
C TYR A 256 23.66 7.97 19.14
N LEU A 257 22.77 8.83 18.64
CA LEU A 257 22.99 9.68 17.48
C LEU A 257 23.57 11.05 17.85
N GLY A 258 23.91 11.28 19.12
CA GLY A 258 24.63 12.47 19.57
C GLY A 258 23.75 13.64 19.99
N VAL A 259 22.44 13.42 20.18
CA VAL A 259 21.50 14.45 20.63
C VAL A 259 21.36 14.41 22.15
N THR A 260 21.55 15.56 22.81
CA THR A 260 21.34 15.70 24.25
C THR A 260 19.85 15.96 24.53
N VAL A 261 19.14 14.96 25.05
CA VAL A 261 17.71 15.06 25.41
C VAL A 261 17.52 15.66 26.81
N ASN A 262 18.41 15.35 27.75
CA ASN A 262 18.34 15.83 29.13
C ASN A 262 19.55 16.69 29.46
N ALA A 263 19.32 17.93 29.92
CA ALA A 263 20.38 18.87 30.30
C ALA A 263 21.34 18.33 31.39
N LYS A 264 20.90 17.37 32.21
CA LYS A 264 21.74 16.71 33.24
C LYS A 264 22.66 15.62 32.67
N HIS A 265 22.46 15.20 31.42
CA HIS A 265 23.20 14.14 30.75
C HIS A 265 23.69 14.63 29.38
N HIS A 266 24.74 15.44 29.40
CA HIS A 266 25.31 15.98 28.18
C HIS A 266 26.07 14.89 27.40
N ILE A 267 25.67 14.70 26.15
CA ILE A 267 26.31 13.75 25.23
C ILE A 267 27.35 14.51 24.41
N GLN A 268 28.61 14.07 24.47
CA GLN A 268 29.74 14.72 23.79
C GLN A 268 29.72 14.54 22.26
N GLY A 269 28.94 13.58 21.76
CA GLY A 269 28.81 13.27 20.33
C GLY A 269 28.14 11.92 20.09
N PRO A 270 27.93 11.54 18.82
CA PRO A 270 27.32 10.27 18.47
C PRO A 270 28.18 9.08 18.94
N SER A 271 27.56 7.92 19.13
CA SER A 271 28.26 6.68 19.49
C SER A 271 29.39 6.39 18.51
N ALA A 272 30.61 6.16 19.01
CA ALA A 272 31.76 5.83 18.16
C ALA A 272 31.57 4.53 17.34
N VAL A 273 30.66 3.65 17.78
CA VAL A 273 30.40 2.36 17.14
C VAL A 273 29.35 2.49 16.04
N MET A 274 29.78 2.37 14.78
CA MET A 274 28.94 2.49 13.59
C MET A 274 27.68 1.58 13.61
N PRO A 275 27.77 0.27 13.92
CA PRO A 275 26.59 -0.59 14.05
C PRO A 275 25.51 -0.09 15.02
N VAL A 276 25.90 0.56 16.12
CA VAL A 276 24.93 1.12 17.08
C VAL A 276 24.19 2.30 16.45
N ARG A 277 24.89 3.18 15.73
CA ARG A 277 24.27 4.31 15.02
C ARG A 277 23.32 3.83 13.93
N MET A 278 23.74 2.86 13.11
CA MET A 278 22.88 2.26 12.08
C MET A 278 21.58 1.70 12.68
N GLU A 279 21.69 0.93 13.77
CA GLU A 279 20.51 0.32 14.39
C GLU A 279 19.58 1.38 15.03
N CYS A 280 20.12 2.48 15.57
CA CYS A 280 19.31 3.59 16.05
C CYS A 280 18.51 4.25 14.91
N LEU A 281 19.10 4.44 13.73
CA LEU A 281 18.41 4.94 12.54
C LEU A 281 17.35 3.95 12.03
N GLN A 282 17.59 2.64 12.12
CA GLN A 282 16.57 1.63 11.82
C GLN A 282 15.40 1.67 12.81
N VAL A 283 15.68 1.84 14.11
CA VAL A 283 14.62 2.03 15.12
C VAL A 283 13.81 3.29 14.82
N LEU A 284 14.45 4.41 14.48
CA LEU A 284 13.73 5.63 14.04
C LEU A 284 12.90 5.36 12.78
N SER A 285 13.42 4.60 11.82
CA SER A 285 12.67 4.19 10.62
C SER A 285 11.41 3.40 11.00
N ALA A 286 11.51 2.44 11.92
CA ALA A 286 10.36 1.68 12.41
C ALA A 286 9.33 2.56 13.14
N MET A 287 9.79 3.59 13.87
CA MET A 287 8.93 4.56 14.55
C MET A 287 8.15 5.46 13.59
N THR A 288 8.60 5.66 12.35
CA THR A 288 7.84 6.49 11.38
C THR A 288 6.46 5.93 11.06
N SER A 289 6.30 4.59 11.11
CA SER A 289 5.00 3.90 11.00
C SER A 289 4.05 4.20 12.18
N HIS A 290 4.57 4.84 13.23
CA HIS A 290 3.90 5.28 14.45
C HIS A 290 4.26 6.73 14.74
N TYR A 291 3.92 7.62 13.80
CA TYR A 291 4.31 9.03 13.81
C TYR A 291 4.04 9.77 15.13
N SER A 292 3.03 9.35 15.90
CA SER A 292 2.75 9.86 17.25
C SER A 292 3.93 9.79 18.22
N LEU A 293 4.86 8.84 18.02
CA LEU A 293 6.09 8.73 18.79
C LEU A 293 7.08 9.86 18.52
N LEU A 294 6.97 10.50 17.35
CA LEU A 294 7.95 11.45 16.82
C LEU A 294 7.42 12.88 16.71
N VAL A 295 6.10 13.08 16.58
CA VAL A 295 5.47 14.39 16.30
C VAL A 295 5.86 15.50 17.29
N GLU A 296 5.86 15.21 18.60
CA GLU A 296 6.24 16.16 19.65
C GLU A 296 7.77 16.37 19.78
N HIS A 297 8.56 15.63 18.99
CA HIS A 297 10.01 15.54 19.13
C HIS A 297 10.76 15.79 17.81
N LEU A 298 10.08 16.30 16.78
CA LEU A 298 10.66 16.60 15.48
C LEU A 298 11.95 17.45 15.55
N PRO A 299 12.08 18.49 16.40
CA PRO A 299 13.32 19.25 16.49
C PRO A 299 14.53 18.41 16.93
N LEU A 300 14.33 17.46 17.85
CA LEU A 300 15.39 16.55 18.31
C LEU A 300 15.74 15.52 17.24
N VAL A 301 14.72 15.01 16.53
CA VAL A 301 14.92 14.09 15.41
C VAL A 301 15.68 14.77 14.26
N ALA A 302 15.35 16.03 13.94
CA ALA A 302 16.08 16.81 12.95
C ALA A 302 17.57 16.96 13.32
N GLN A 303 17.88 17.27 14.58
CA GLN A 303 19.27 17.34 15.05
C GLN A 303 20.00 16.01 14.88
N ALA A 304 19.35 14.88 15.22
CA ALA A 304 19.94 13.55 15.05
C ALA A 304 20.22 13.22 13.58
N LEU A 305 19.30 13.58 12.68
CA LEU A 305 19.46 13.37 11.24
C LEU A 305 20.57 14.27 10.67
N GLN A 306 20.61 15.55 11.03
CA GLN A 306 21.68 16.46 10.62
C GLN A 306 23.06 15.96 11.07
N ALA A 307 23.17 15.48 12.32
CA ALA A 307 24.41 14.87 12.81
C ALA A 307 24.78 13.61 11.99
N SER A 308 23.79 12.79 11.64
CA SER A 308 23.99 11.57 10.86
C SER A 308 24.38 11.84 9.39
N PHE A 309 23.87 12.92 8.77
CA PHE A 309 24.29 13.34 7.43
C PHE A 309 25.73 13.90 7.39
N ARG A 310 26.20 14.46 8.52
CA ARG A 310 27.59 14.91 8.70
C ARG A 310 28.55 13.77 9.06
N ASP A 311 28.05 12.55 9.23
CA ASP A 311 28.89 11.39 9.54
C ASP A 311 29.88 11.12 8.39
N ALA A 312 31.12 10.77 8.73
CA ALA A 312 32.15 10.45 7.74
C ALA A 312 31.84 9.14 7.00
N ILE A 313 30.99 8.28 7.56
CA ILE A 313 30.66 6.96 7.01
C ILE A 313 29.45 7.07 6.07
N PRO A 314 29.60 6.80 4.76
CA PRO A 314 28.52 6.91 3.78
C PRO A 314 27.27 6.08 4.11
N GLU A 315 27.45 4.90 4.70
CA GLU A 315 26.34 4.02 5.09
C GLU A 315 25.42 4.69 6.11
N ILE A 316 25.97 5.45 7.07
CA ILE A 316 25.17 6.18 8.06
C ILE A 316 24.30 7.24 7.38
N LYS A 317 24.86 7.96 6.40
CA LYS A 317 24.11 8.94 5.62
C LYS A 317 22.96 8.30 4.85
N LEU A 318 23.15 7.09 4.29
CA LEU A 318 22.10 6.35 3.60
C LEU A 318 20.94 5.99 4.55
N TYR A 319 21.24 5.51 5.75
CA TYR A 319 20.21 5.25 6.76
C TYR A 319 19.51 6.54 7.21
N ALA A 320 20.24 7.65 7.36
CA ALA A 320 19.66 8.96 7.70
C ALA A 320 18.73 9.48 6.60
N GLY A 321 19.14 9.36 5.33
CA GLY A 321 18.32 9.65 4.17
C GLY A 321 17.03 8.82 4.17
N ARG A 322 17.13 7.52 4.47
CA ARG A 322 15.95 6.65 4.52
C ARG A 322 14.99 7.02 5.65
N VAL A 323 15.50 7.38 6.83
CA VAL A 323 14.66 7.88 7.92
C VAL A 323 13.96 9.17 7.50
N LEU A 324 14.68 10.10 6.86
CA LEU A 324 14.10 11.36 6.41
C LEU A 324 12.99 11.15 5.37
N ASP A 325 13.22 10.26 4.40
CA ASP A 325 12.23 9.88 3.37
C ASP A 325 10.94 9.34 4.00
N LEU A 326 11.07 8.36 4.92
CA LEU A 326 9.94 7.75 5.64
C LEU A 326 9.23 8.73 6.58
N LEU A 327 9.99 9.56 7.30
CA LEU A 327 9.44 10.56 8.22
C LEU A 327 8.73 11.68 7.46
N GLY A 328 9.28 12.13 6.34
CA GLY A 328 8.64 13.09 5.44
C GLY A 328 7.28 12.58 4.97
N HIS A 329 7.23 11.31 4.56
CA HIS A 329 6.00 10.65 4.18
C HIS A 329 4.99 10.60 5.33
N ALA A 330 5.43 10.20 6.53
CA ALA A 330 4.58 10.14 7.73
C ALA A 330 4.00 11.51 8.12
N ILE A 331 4.81 12.57 8.06
CA ILE A 331 4.39 13.96 8.29
C ILE A 331 3.31 14.36 7.27
N ASN A 332 3.59 14.16 5.97
CA ASN A 332 2.66 14.54 4.90
C ASN A 332 1.31 13.80 5.05
N THR A 333 1.35 12.49 5.32
CA THR A 333 0.14 11.68 5.52
C THR A 333 -0.66 12.14 6.74
N SER A 334 -0.01 12.44 7.87
CA SER A 334 -0.68 12.98 9.07
C SER A 334 -1.48 14.24 8.75
N LEU A 335 -0.89 15.15 7.98
CA LEU A 335 -1.51 16.41 7.59
C LEU A 335 -2.66 16.22 6.58
N LEU A 336 -2.53 15.28 5.64
CA LEU A 336 -3.55 15.02 4.62
C LEU A 336 -4.79 14.30 5.16
N LEU A 337 -4.66 13.45 6.18
CA LEU A 337 -5.78 12.69 6.74
C LEU A 337 -6.71 13.52 7.62
N LYS A 338 -6.28 14.71 8.07
CA LYS A 338 -7.06 15.56 8.97
C LYS A 338 -7.97 16.50 8.18
N VAL A 339 -9.26 16.49 8.50
CA VAL A 339 -10.24 17.43 7.93
C VAL A 339 -9.87 18.88 8.26
N THR A 340 -9.40 19.11 9.48
CA THR A 340 -8.87 20.40 9.95
C THR A 340 -7.46 20.18 10.49
N ILE A 341 -6.50 20.88 9.90
CA ILE A 341 -5.10 20.80 10.29
C ILE A 341 -4.86 21.69 11.50
N ASP A 342 -4.23 21.13 12.53
CA ASP A 342 -3.76 21.89 13.68
C ASP A 342 -2.64 22.86 13.25
N PRO A 343 -2.80 24.18 13.46
CA PRO A 343 -1.77 25.17 13.15
C PRO A 343 -0.42 24.90 13.81
N ASP A 344 -0.40 24.34 15.02
CA ASP A 344 0.83 24.08 15.77
C ASP A 344 1.58 22.88 15.19
N GLU A 345 0.86 21.81 14.83
CA GLU A 345 1.43 20.64 14.14
C GLU A 345 2.00 21.02 12.76
N LEU A 346 1.28 21.85 12.00
CA LEU A 346 1.77 22.35 10.72
C LEU A 346 3.03 23.21 10.92
N SER A 347 3.03 24.09 11.92
CA SER A 347 4.19 24.95 12.23
C SER A 347 5.41 24.12 12.64
N SER A 348 5.21 23.08 13.46
CA SER A 348 6.25 22.12 13.83
C SER A 348 6.82 21.37 12.61
N SER A 349 5.93 20.93 11.71
CA SER A 349 6.30 20.25 10.45
C SER A 349 7.09 21.15 9.50
N VAL A 350 6.69 22.42 9.38
CA VAL A 350 7.41 23.43 8.59
C VAL A 350 8.76 23.74 9.21
N ALA A 351 8.85 23.85 10.54
CA ALA A 351 10.10 24.08 11.25
C ALA A 351 11.09 22.92 11.05
N PHE A 352 10.60 21.68 11.12
CA PHE A 352 11.39 20.47 10.84
C PHE A 352 12.01 20.52 9.44
N TRP A 353 11.18 20.74 8.41
CA TRP A 353 11.68 20.81 7.03
C TRP A 353 12.60 21.99 6.80
N THR A 354 12.28 23.16 7.35
CA THR A 354 13.15 24.35 7.25
C THR A 354 14.54 24.08 7.83
N ALA A 355 14.64 23.31 8.93
CA ALA A 355 15.92 22.89 9.50
C ALA A 355 16.65 21.84 8.64
N MET A 356 15.92 20.89 8.04
CA MET A 356 16.53 19.82 7.24
C MET A 356 16.95 20.25 5.84
N LEU A 357 16.24 21.18 5.21
CA LEU A 357 16.43 21.58 3.81
C LEU A 357 17.89 21.89 3.45
N PRO A 358 18.65 22.73 4.19
CA PRO A 358 20.04 23.02 3.85
C PRO A 358 20.93 21.77 3.77
N THR A 359 20.76 20.84 4.72
CA THR A 359 21.51 19.57 4.75
C THR A 359 21.15 18.69 3.56
N VAL A 360 19.86 18.57 3.25
CA VAL A 360 19.38 17.75 2.13
C VAL A 360 19.87 18.30 0.80
N THR A 361 19.77 19.62 0.59
CA THR A 361 20.24 20.25 -0.64
C THR A 361 21.75 20.10 -0.81
N GLU A 362 22.53 20.23 0.27
CA GLU A 362 23.97 20.01 0.25
C GLU A 362 24.31 18.57 -0.17
N GLN A 363 23.63 17.56 0.40
CA GLN A 363 23.87 16.16 0.02
C GLN A 363 23.53 15.88 -1.45
N ILE A 364 22.48 16.51 -2.00
CA ILE A 364 22.10 16.35 -3.41
C ILE A 364 23.12 17.01 -4.34
N GLN A 365 23.62 18.21 -3.98
CA GLN A 365 24.52 19.01 -4.82
C GLN A 365 25.97 18.50 -4.80
N ASP A 366 26.39 17.78 -3.76
CA ASP A 366 27.72 17.19 -3.69
C ASP A 366 27.83 15.97 -4.61
N MET A 367 28.40 16.19 -5.80
CA MET A 367 28.61 15.15 -6.81
C MET A 367 29.60 14.04 -6.39
N GLN A 368 30.34 14.22 -5.29
CA GLN A 368 31.18 13.16 -4.72
C GLN A 368 30.39 12.20 -3.81
N GLN A 369 29.16 12.54 -3.44
CA GLN A 369 28.31 11.65 -2.66
C GLN A 369 27.79 10.48 -3.51
N ASN A 370 27.51 9.37 -2.83
CA ASN A 370 26.89 8.20 -3.42
C ASN A 370 25.57 8.57 -4.11
N ALA A 371 25.40 8.19 -5.38
CA ALA A 371 24.19 8.48 -6.14
C ALA A 371 22.90 7.94 -5.46
N SER A 372 22.98 6.81 -4.77
CA SER A 372 21.85 6.28 -3.99
C SER A 372 21.43 7.22 -2.86
N LEU A 373 22.39 7.90 -2.20
CA LEU A 373 22.08 8.91 -1.17
C LEU A 373 21.39 10.13 -1.80
N ARG A 374 21.94 10.63 -2.91
CA ARG A 374 21.38 11.77 -3.65
C ARG A 374 19.95 11.47 -4.12
N ALA A 375 19.71 10.26 -4.63
CA ALA A 375 18.38 9.79 -5.03
C ALA A 375 17.40 9.72 -3.86
N ILE A 376 17.81 9.16 -2.70
CA ILE A 376 16.97 9.11 -1.49
C ILE A 376 16.63 10.52 -0.99
N CYS A 377 17.58 11.47 -1.05
CA CYS A 377 17.33 12.86 -0.70
C CYS A 377 16.31 13.51 -1.66
N CYS A 378 16.38 13.23 -2.97
CA CYS A 378 15.36 13.67 -3.93
C CYS A 378 13.98 13.05 -3.62
N ASP A 379 13.91 11.75 -3.31
CA ASP A 379 12.67 11.09 -2.92
C ASP A 379 12.07 11.70 -1.64
N ALA A 380 12.92 12.04 -0.66
CA ALA A 380 12.50 12.72 0.57
C ALA A 380 11.91 14.11 0.28
N LEU A 381 12.49 14.89 -0.63
CA LEU A 381 11.89 16.16 -1.07
C LEU A 381 10.53 15.95 -1.74
N GLY A 382 10.34 14.85 -2.48
CA GLY A 382 9.02 14.45 -3.00
C GLY A 382 7.98 14.17 -1.91
N ASN A 383 8.40 13.86 -0.69
CA ASN A 383 7.52 13.64 0.47
C ASN A 383 7.36 14.88 1.37
N LEU A 384 7.84 16.05 0.94
CA LEU A 384 7.70 17.31 1.70
C LEU A 384 6.22 17.66 1.97
N GLY A 385 5.34 17.35 1.02
CA GLY A 385 3.89 17.49 1.16
C GLY A 385 3.36 18.90 0.84
N VAL A 386 2.11 18.97 0.38
CA VAL A 386 1.50 20.21 -0.12
C VAL A 386 1.43 21.30 0.97
N HIS A 387 1.02 20.95 2.18
CA HIS A 387 0.83 21.93 3.26
C HIS A 387 2.14 22.58 3.71
N VAL A 388 3.22 21.79 3.80
CA VAL A 388 4.55 22.32 4.13
C VAL A 388 5.06 23.16 2.97
N PHE A 389 4.96 22.68 1.73
CA PHE A 389 5.47 23.39 0.55
C PHE A 389 4.85 24.78 0.41
N GLU A 390 3.52 24.86 0.50
CA GLU A 390 2.77 26.11 0.37
C GLU A 390 3.05 27.11 1.51
N LYS A 391 3.55 26.63 2.66
CA LYS A 391 3.98 27.49 3.77
C LYS A 391 5.44 27.93 3.69
N LEU A 392 6.26 27.28 2.88
CA LEU A 392 7.64 27.74 2.66
C LEU A 392 7.66 29.09 1.96
N PRO A 393 8.63 29.97 2.25
CA PRO A 393 8.81 31.20 1.48
C PRO A 393 9.09 30.90 0.00
N ARG A 394 8.74 31.84 -0.88
CA ARG A 394 8.82 31.64 -2.34
C ARG A 394 10.24 31.29 -2.82
N LYS A 395 11.28 31.86 -2.20
CA LYS A 395 12.68 31.61 -2.59
C LYS A 395 13.09 30.14 -2.39
N PRO A 396 12.91 29.51 -1.22
CA PRO A 396 13.06 28.07 -1.04
C PRO A 396 12.25 27.21 -2.02
N GLN A 397 10.99 27.54 -2.29
CA GLN A 397 10.17 26.80 -3.26
C GLN A 397 10.83 26.76 -4.65
N LEU A 398 11.24 27.93 -5.16
CA LEU A 398 11.91 28.04 -6.46
C LEU A 398 13.28 27.35 -6.47
N ALA A 399 14.03 27.42 -5.37
CA ALA A 399 15.31 26.73 -5.24
C ALA A 399 15.15 25.21 -5.29
N LEU A 400 14.11 24.66 -4.65
CA LEU A 400 13.80 23.23 -4.70
C LEU A 400 13.44 22.77 -6.11
N ILE A 401 12.58 23.52 -6.80
CA ILE A 401 12.21 23.24 -8.19
C ILE A 401 13.46 23.27 -9.08
N SER A 402 14.28 24.32 -8.97
CA SER A 402 15.49 24.44 -9.78
C SER A 402 16.49 23.32 -9.51
N LEU A 403 16.68 22.92 -8.24
CA LEU A 403 17.57 21.83 -7.85
C LEU A 403 17.10 20.51 -8.47
N LEU A 404 15.83 20.15 -8.25
CA LEU A 404 15.25 18.91 -8.75
C LEU A 404 15.26 18.88 -10.28
N THR A 405 14.93 19.98 -10.95
CA THR A 405 15.01 20.09 -12.41
C THR A 405 16.43 19.81 -12.91
N GLY A 406 17.46 20.37 -12.24
CA GLY A 406 18.86 20.06 -12.55
C GLY A 406 19.19 18.57 -12.37
N CYS A 407 18.73 17.97 -11.26
CA CYS A 407 18.93 16.55 -10.98
C CYS A 407 18.28 15.62 -12.00
N THR A 408 17.26 16.06 -12.76
CA THR A 408 16.70 15.24 -13.84
C THR A 408 17.71 14.94 -14.96
N PHE A 409 18.83 15.69 -15.03
CA PHE A 409 19.93 15.50 -15.98
C PHE A 409 21.13 14.75 -15.38
N ASP A 410 20.98 14.16 -14.19
CA ASP A 410 22.04 13.36 -13.59
C ASP A 410 22.42 12.14 -14.45
N GLU A 411 23.70 11.75 -14.40
CA GLU A 411 24.19 10.55 -15.08
C GLU A 411 23.64 9.28 -14.44
N ASP A 412 23.35 9.30 -13.14
CA ASP A 412 22.73 8.18 -12.45
C ASP A 412 21.20 8.18 -12.63
N SER A 413 20.69 7.11 -13.24
CA SER A 413 19.25 6.93 -13.50
C SER A 413 18.40 6.99 -12.22
N GLY A 414 18.94 6.61 -11.07
CA GLY A 414 18.26 6.66 -9.77
C GLY A 414 18.01 8.09 -9.31
N VAL A 415 19.02 8.96 -9.43
CA VAL A 415 18.92 10.38 -9.07
C VAL A 415 17.94 11.10 -9.99
N GLY A 416 18.10 10.95 -11.30
CA GLY A 416 17.22 11.59 -12.29
C GLY A 416 15.76 11.20 -12.11
N SER A 417 15.50 9.91 -11.92
CA SER A 417 14.12 9.41 -11.75
C SER A 417 13.49 9.77 -10.41
N ALA A 418 14.27 9.85 -9.32
CA ALA A 418 13.79 10.37 -8.04
C ALA A 418 13.44 11.87 -8.13
N ALA A 419 14.27 12.65 -8.81
CA ALA A 419 14.01 14.08 -8.99
C ALA A 419 12.75 14.35 -9.82
N VAL A 420 12.57 13.62 -10.93
CA VAL A 420 11.36 13.70 -11.74
C VAL A 420 10.11 13.28 -10.95
N ARG A 421 10.21 12.25 -10.11
CA ARG A 421 9.11 11.84 -9.23
C ARG A 421 8.74 12.96 -8.26
N ALA A 422 9.71 13.64 -7.66
CA ALA A 422 9.44 14.76 -6.75
C ALA A 422 8.75 15.93 -7.47
N LEU A 423 9.23 16.31 -8.66
CA LEU A 423 8.62 17.36 -9.48
C LEU A 423 7.18 17.00 -9.89
N SER A 424 6.89 15.75 -10.24
CA SER A 424 5.55 15.34 -10.63
C SER A 424 4.55 15.33 -9.47
N VAL A 425 4.99 15.09 -8.24
CA VAL A 425 4.17 15.28 -7.04
C VAL A 425 3.80 16.75 -6.85
N TYR A 426 4.76 17.65 -7.03
CA TYR A 426 4.57 19.09 -6.87
C TYR A 426 3.57 19.70 -7.86
N ILE A 427 3.31 19.05 -9.01
CA ILE A 427 2.27 19.48 -9.96
C ILE A 427 0.88 19.47 -9.32
N LEU A 428 0.64 18.66 -8.29
CA LEU A 428 -0.65 18.63 -7.59
C LEU A 428 -0.81 19.82 -6.62
N PHE A 429 0.25 20.61 -6.38
CA PHE A 429 0.22 21.70 -5.41
C PHE A 429 -0.49 22.94 -5.97
N PRO A 430 -1.33 23.63 -5.19
CA PRO A 430 -2.11 24.78 -5.65
C PRO A 430 -1.29 25.86 -6.35
N SER A 431 -0.08 26.14 -5.89
CA SER A 431 0.82 27.15 -6.46
C SER A 431 1.47 26.75 -7.78
N LEU A 432 1.42 25.47 -8.17
CA LEU A 432 2.12 24.93 -9.34
C LEU A 432 1.18 24.24 -10.34
N ARG A 433 0.01 23.76 -9.92
CA ARG A 433 -0.93 23.01 -10.76
C ARG A 433 -1.47 23.75 -11.99
N GLY A 434 -1.38 25.09 -11.97
CA GLY A 434 -1.77 25.96 -13.08
C GLY A 434 -0.59 26.56 -13.85
N ASP A 435 0.66 26.29 -13.45
CA ASP A 435 1.84 26.79 -14.14
C ASP A 435 2.18 25.86 -15.30
N LEU A 436 1.75 26.23 -16.51
CA LEU A 436 2.01 25.45 -17.72
C LEU A 436 3.50 25.25 -17.98
N CYS A 437 4.33 26.28 -17.77
CA CYS A 437 5.75 26.17 -18.03
C CYS A 437 6.38 25.11 -17.12
N TYR A 438 5.99 25.10 -15.84
CA TYR A 438 6.41 24.07 -14.90
C TYR A 438 5.96 22.67 -15.33
N ILE A 439 4.70 22.52 -15.76
CA ILE A 439 4.14 21.24 -16.22
C ILE A 439 4.89 20.74 -17.46
N GLU A 440 5.03 21.57 -18.49
CA GLU A 440 5.67 21.21 -19.75
C GLU A 440 7.14 20.82 -19.56
N ASN A 441 7.89 21.58 -18.75
CA ASN A 441 9.28 21.24 -18.40
C ASN A 441 9.38 19.90 -17.66
N THR A 442 8.44 19.64 -16.74
CA THR A 442 8.41 18.37 -16.00
C THR A 442 8.06 17.20 -16.91
N VAL A 443 7.12 17.37 -17.83
CA VAL A 443 6.79 16.35 -18.85
C VAL A 443 8.00 16.07 -19.74
N GLU A 444 8.72 17.09 -20.21
CA GLU A 444 9.91 16.88 -21.04
C GLU A 444 10.98 16.05 -20.29
N ALA A 445 11.19 16.34 -19.01
CA ALA A 445 12.08 15.55 -18.17
C ALA A 445 11.62 14.08 -18.04
N ILE A 446 10.31 13.85 -17.86
CA ILE A 446 9.72 12.51 -17.79
C ILE A 446 9.92 11.74 -19.10
N LEU A 447 9.65 12.36 -20.25
CA LEU A 447 9.77 11.73 -21.56
C LEU A 447 11.21 11.27 -21.83
N ARG A 448 12.20 12.04 -21.36
CA ARG A 448 13.60 11.66 -21.43
C ARG A 448 13.92 10.44 -20.55
N ILE A 449 13.47 10.42 -19.29
CA ILE A 449 13.72 9.29 -18.37
C ILE A 449 12.96 8.03 -18.79
N LEU A 450 11.81 8.14 -19.47
CA LEU A 450 11.12 6.98 -20.05
C LEU A 450 11.95 6.24 -21.11
N ARG A 451 13.02 6.84 -21.63
CA ARG A 451 13.96 6.20 -22.55
C ARG A 451 15.20 5.64 -21.86
N ASP A 452 15.30 5.78 -20.54
CA ASP A 452 16.43 5.30 -19.74
C ASP A 452 16.52 3.76 -19.75
N PRO A 453 17.72 3.16 -19.88
CA PRO A 453 17.88 1.70 -19.89
C PRO A 453 17.43 1.02 -18.58
N ASN A 454 17.47 1.74 -17.45
CA ASN A 454 17.09 1.23 -16.14
C ASN A 454 15.56 1.18 -15.97
N VAL A 455 15.04 -0.05 -15.82
CA VAL A 455 13.60 -0.30 -15.61
C VAL A 455 13.07 0.46 -14.38
N ALA A 456 13.83 0.53 -13.28
CA ALA A 456 13.38 1.22 -12.07
C ALA A 456 13.18 2.73 -12.30
N ALA A 457 14.03 3.34 -13.14
CA ALA A 457 13.87 4.73 -13.54
C ALA A 457 12.61 4.92 -14.41
N ARG A 458 12.39 4.03 -15.38
CA ARG A 458 11.18 4.05 -16.22
C ARG A 458 9.89 3.79 -15.42
N VAL A 459 9.95 3.00 -14.35
CA VAL A 459 8.80 2.82 -13.43
C VAL A 459 8.44 4.15 -12.76
N LYS A 460 9.40 4.87 -12.18
CA LYS A 460 9.14 6.21 -11.60
C LYS A 460 8.69 7.24 -12.63
N ALA A 461 9.21 7.19 -13.86
CA ALA A 461 8.85 8.12 -14.91
C ALA A 461 7.45 7.86 -15.49
N SER A 462 7.09 6.61 -15.75
CA SER A 462 5.74 6.24 -16.22
C SER A 462 4.66 6.55 -15.18
N TRP A 463 4.97 6.31 -13.91
CA TRP A 463 4.21 6.77 -12.77
C TRP A 463 4.07 8.31 -12.79
N SER A 464 5.17 9.04 -12.97
CA SER A 464 5.08 10.52 -13.04
C SER A 464 4.18 10.98 -14.19
N LEU A 465 4.28 10.36 -15.36
CA LEU A 465 3.48 10.70 -16.55
C LEU A 465 1.98 10.42 -16.35
N GLY A 466 1.65 9.29 -15.75
CA GLY A 466 0.26 8.95 -15.44
C GLY A 466 -0.39 9.99 -14.54
N ASN A 467 0.33 10.45 -13.49
CA ASN A 467 -0.21 11.43 -12.55
C ASN A 467 -0.39 12.80 -13.19
N ILE A 468 0.56 13.23 -14.01
CA ILE A 468 0.44 14.50 -14.72
C ILE A 468 -0.77 14.47 -15.66
N THR A 469 -0.95 13.39 -16.41
CA THR A 469 -2.09 13.30 -17.33
C THR A 469 -3.43 13.22 -16.61
N ASP A 470 -3.51 12.62 -15.42
CA ASP A 470 -4.71 12.71 -14.58
C ASP A 470 -4.99 14.16 -14.16
N ALA A 471 -3.97 14.88 -13.71
CA ALA A 471 -4.10 16.29 -13.32
C ALA A 471 -4.52 17.19 -14.50
N LEU A 472 -3.97 16.95 -15.69
CA LEU A 472 -4.35 17.67 -16.91
C LEU A 472 -5.82 17.41 -17.30
N VAL A 473 -6.29 16.16 -17.19
CA VAL A 473 -7.70 15.80 -17.42
C VAL A 473 -8.63 16.50 -16.41
N LEU A 474 -8.23 16.60 -15.14
CA LEU A 474 -9.02 17.28 -14.12
C LEU A 474 -9.10 18.78 -14.36
N ASN A 475 -7.98 19.42 -14.72
CA ASN A 475 -7.92 20.86 -15.01
C ASN A 475 -8.64 21.22 -16.33
N GLY A 476 -8.68 20.31 -17.29
CA GLY A 476 -9.33 20.51 -18.59
C GLY A 476 -10.87 20.55 -18.56
N ASN A 477 -11.51 20.08 -17.48
CA ASN A 477 -12.98 20.12 -17.33
C ASN A 477 -13.53 21.48 -16.86
N GLY A 478 -12.67 22.52 -16.74
CA GLY A 478 -13.10 23.88 -16.48
C GLY A 478 -13.87 24.45 -17.68
N VAL A 479 -15.13 24.81 -17.46
CA VAL A 479 -16.00 25.42 -18.48
C VAL A 479 -15.44 26.79 -18.85
N GLY A 480 -14.77 26.89 -20.00
CA GLY A 480 -14.31 28.15 -20.60
C GLY A 480 -13.25 27.95 -21.69
N ASP A 481 -13.38 28.66 -22.82
CA ASP A 481 -12.42 28.68 -23.94
C ASP A 481 -11.05 29.29 -23.58
N SER A 482 -10.89 29.83 -22.38
CA SER A 482 -9.71 30.55 -21.91
C SER A 482 -8.78 29.73 -20.99
N VAL A 483 -8.87 28.40 -21.01
CA VAL A 483 -7.92 27.54 -20.26
C VAL A 483 -6.68 27.35 -21.12
N GLU A 484 -5.56 27.90 -20.67
CA GLU A 484 -4.22 27.62 -21.19
C GLU A 484 -3.94 26.10 -21.14
N ARG A 485 -3.49 25.50 -22.26
CA ARG A 485 -3.28 24.05 -22.41
C ARG A 485 -1.85 23.71 -22.80
N VAL A 486 -1.46 22.48 -22.49
CA VAL A 486 -0.21 21.89 -22.99
C VAL A 486 -0.20 21.90 -24.53
N GLY A 487 0.93 22.29 -25.12
CA GLY A 487 1.09 22.34 -26.57
C GLY A 487 0.86 20.99 -27.26
N ASP A 488 0.22 21.01 -28.43
CA ASP A 488 -0.12 19.80 -29.20
C ASP A 488 1.11 18.93 -29.54
N ASP A 489 2.27 19.54 -29.79
CA ASP A 489 3.51 18.80 -30.04
C ASP A 489 3.95 17.98 -28.82
N LEU A 490 3.94 18.58 -27.62
CA LEU A 490 4.28 17.87 -26.39
C LEU A 490 3.26 16.77 -26.11
N LEU A 491 1.97 17.05 -26.28
CA LEU A 491 0.91 16.06 -26.10
C LEU A 491 1.07 14.87 -27.07
N ARG A 492 1.47 15.13 -28.32
CA ARG A 492 1.75 14.08 -29.31
C ARG A 492 2.92 13.21 -28.87
N ARG A 493 4.02 13.82 -28.43
CA ARG A 493 5.21 13.09 -27.93
C ARG A 493 4.90 12.26 -26.69
N VAL A 494 4.07 12.78 -25.78
CA VAL A 494 3.51 12.02 -24.65
C VAL A 494 2.76 10.79 -25.12
N PHE A 495 1.91 10.95 -26.15
CA PHE A 495 1.11 9.86 -26.68
C PHE A 495 1.98 8.76 -27.29
N GLU A 496 2.94 9.14 -28.13
CA GLU A 496 3.89 8.24 -28.78
C GLU A 496 4.70 7.44 -27.75
N VAL A 497 5.25 8.10 -26.74
CA VAL A 497 6.02 7.44 -25.67
C VAL A 497 5.15 6.51 -24.84
N ALA A 498 3.91 6.91 -24.49
CA ALA A 498 3.00 6.08 -23.73
C ALA A 498 2.61 4.79 -24.49
N ILE A 499 2.38 4.87 -25.80
CA ILE A 499 2.09 3.70 -26.66
C ILE A 499 3.26 2.71 -26.64
N VAL A 500 4.50 3.19 -26.72
CA VAL A 500 5.70 2.35 -26.65
C VAL A 500 5.85 1.73 -25.25
N ALA A 501 5.73 2.54 -24.20
CA ALA A 501 5.89 2.13 -22.80
C ALA A 501 4.79 1.14 -22.33
N ALA A 502 3.63 1.13 -22.98
CA ALA A 502 2.57 0.14 -22.79
C ALA A 502 2.93 -1.28 -23.29
N GLY A 503 4.13 -1.47 -23.84
CA GLY A 503 4.74 -2.77 -24.15
C GLY A 503 5.97 -3.15 -23.31
N ASP A 504 6.29 -2.38 -22.26
CA ASP A 504 7.50 -2.56 -21.42
C ASP A 504 7.29 -3.57 -20.26
N ASN A 505 8.00 -3.43 -19.14
CA ASN A 505 7.75 -4.15 -17.89
C ASN A 505 6.35 -3.83 -17.33
N ASP A 506 5.72 -4.78 -16.65
CA ASP A 506 4.36 -4.62 -16.11
C ASP A 506 4.18 -3.38 -15.22
N LYS A 507 5.20 -3.00 -14.44
CA LYS A 507 5.18 -1.80 -13.59
C LYS A 507 5.21 -0.49 -14.41
N VAL A 508 5.77 -0.51 -15.61
CA VAL A 508 5.73 0.62 -16.56
C VAL A 508 4.43 0.60 -17.37
N ARG A 509 4.03 -0.59 -17.83
CA ARG A 509 2.83 -0.80 -18.66
C ARG A 509 1.57 -0.32 -17.96
N CYS A 510 1.39 -0.67 -16.69
CA CYS A 510 0.18 -0.31 -15.95
C CYS A 510 -0.04 1.20 -15.86
N ASN A 511 1.03 2.00 -15.77
CA ASN A 511 0.92 3.46 -15.75
C ASN A 511 0.78 4.04 -17.16
N SER A 512 1.45 3.42 -18.14
CA SER A 512 1.44 3.89 -19.53
C SER A 512 0.08 3.70 -20.21
N VAL A 513 -0.63 2.61 -19.93
CA VAL A 513 -2.02 2.44 -20.44
C VAL A 513 -2.96 3.50 -19.84
N ARG A 514 -2.74 3.91 -18.58
CA ARG A 514 -3.50 5.00 -17.95
C ARG A 514 -3.24 6.33 -18.67
N THR A 515 -1.98 6.65 -18.94
CA THR A 515 -1.60 7.82 -19.76
C THR A 515 -2.26 7.80 -21.13
N ILE A 516 -2.27 6.66 -21.83
CA ILE A 516 -2.97 6.51 -23.12
C ILE A 516 -4.45 6.90 -23.00
N GLY A 517 -5.16 6.36 -22.01
CA GLY A 517 -6.57 6.68 -21.79
C GLY A 517 -6.80 8.17 -21.51
N ASN A 518 -5.93 8.79 -20.72
CA ASN A 518 -6.02 10.22 -20.41
C ASN A 518 -5.76 11.10 -21.64
N VAL A 519 -4.76 10.77 -22.46
CA VAL A 519 -4.51 11.51 -23.71
C VAL A 519 -5.70 11.37 -24.67
N LEU A 520 -6.24 10.16 -24.84
CA LEU A 520 -7.45 9.93 -25.64
C LEU A 520 -8.64 10.76 -25.14
N ARG A 521 -8.77 10.90 -23.82
CA ARG A 521 -9.80 11.75 -23.21
C ARG A 521 -9.63 13.25 -23.52
N MET A 522 -8.39 13.70 -23.69
CA MET A 522 -8.06 15.11 -23.96
C MET A 522 -8.01 15.46 -25.45
N LEU A 523 -8.20 14.49 -26.36
CA LEU A 523 -8.24 14.77 -27.79
C LEU A 523 -9.40 15.70 -28.13
N ARG A 524 -9.18 16.54 -29.14
CA ARG A 524 -10.11 17.54 -29.63
C ARG A 524 -10.47 17.20 -31.07
N GLU A 525 -11.56 17.78 -31.55
CA GLU A 525 -12.01 17.59 -32.93
C GLU A 525 -10.90 17.88 -33.97
N ASP A 526 -10.12 18.96 -33.77
CA ASP A 526 -9.02 19.32 -34.68
C ASP A 526 -7.92 18.25 -34.75
N HIS A 527 -7.65 17.55 -33.64
CA HIS A 527 -6.73 16.40 -33.65
C HIS A 527 -7.28 15.27 -34.50
N LEU A 528 -8.58 14.98 -34.38
CA LEU A 528 -9.22 13.91 -35.14
C LEU A 528 -9.29 14.20 -36.64
N THR A 529 -9.12 15.45 -37.08
CA THR A 529 -9.00 15.77 -38.52
C THR A 529 -7.63 15.39 -39.10
N LYS A 530 -6.57 15.39 -38.30
CA LYS A 530 -5.16 15.25 -38.72
C LYS A 530 -4.73 13.78 -38.78
N ALA A 531 -4.21 13.32 -39.92
CA ALA A 531 -3.85 11.91 -40.16
C ALA A 531 -2.88 11.32 -39.12
N ALA A 532 -1.89 12.08 -38.67
CA ALA A 532 -0.92 11.61 -37.67
C ALA A 532 -1.58 11.27 -36.32
N TRP A 533 -2.57 12.06 -35.87
CA TRP A 533 -3.29 11.82 -34.63
C TRP A 533 -4.26 10.64 -34.75
N VAL A 534 -4.90 10.48 -35.91
CA VAL A 534 -5.75 9.31 -36.20
C VAL A 534 -4.93 8.02 -36.15
N GLU A 535 -3.74 8.00 -36.76
CA GLU A 535 -2.84 6.85 -36.73
C GLU A 535 -2.38 6.51 -35.30
N LEU A 536 -2.00 7.52 -34.51
CA LEU A 536 -1.63 7.32 -33.10
C LEU A 536 -2.79 6.81 -32.27
N SER A 537 -3.99 7.36 -32.48
CA SER A 537 -5.20 6.92 -31.79
C SER A 537 -5.49 5.45 -32.07
N GLN A 538 -5.45 5.03 -33.35
CA GLN A 538 -5.65 3.63 -33.72
C GLN A 538 -4.61 2.71 -33.07
N LYS A 539 -3.31 3.03 -33.16
CA LYS A 539 -2.24 2.26 -32.51
C LYS A 539 -2.43 2.15 -31.00
N SER A 540 -2.92 3.21 -30.36
CA SER A 540 -3.17 3.24 -28.92
C SER A 540 -4.34 2.34 -28.52
N ILE A 541 -5.39 2.27 -29.34
CA ILE A 541 -6.55 1.39 -29.14
C ILE A 541 -6.13 -0.06 -29.28
N ASP A 542 -5.37 -0.40 -30.32
CA ASP A 542 -4.82 -1.75 -30.51
C ASP A 542 -4.01 -2.17 -29.28
N LYS A 543 -3.22 -1.24 -28.72
CA LYS A 543 -2.42 -1.45 -27.51
C LYS A 543 -3.26 -1.62 -26.25
N LEU A 544 -4.35 -0.86 -26.09
CA LEU A 544 -5.29 -1.02 -24.97
C LEU A 544 -5.98 -2.39 -25.04
N VAL A 545 -6.51 -2.77 -26.21
CA VAL A 545 -7.18 -4.06 -26.44
C VAL A 545 -6.22 -5.22 -26.16
N GLN A 546 -4.98 -5.13 -26.64
CA GLN A 546 -3.93 -6.10 -26.34
C GLN A 546 -3.75 -6.25 -24.82
N ASN A 547 -3.64 -5.14 -24.07
CA ASN A 547 -3.42 -5.18 -22.62
C ASN A 547 -4.65 -5.66 -21.85
N ILE A 548 -5.87 -5.36 -22.30
CA ILE A 548 -7.14 -5.84 -21.72
C ILE A 548 -7.23 -7.37 -21.85
N LEU A 549 -6.97 -7.91 -23.04
CA LEU A 549 -7.20 -9.32 -23.34
C LEU A 549 -6.04 -10.23 -22.92
N THR A 550 -4.80 -9.82 -23.19
CA THR A 550 -3.64 -10.74 -23.16
C THR A 550 -2.71 -10.58 -21.97
N SER A 551 -2.82 -9.51 -21.18
CA SER A 551 -1.90 -9.30 -20.04
C SER A 551 -2.11 -10.34 -18.92
N ASN A 552 -1.03 -10.90 -18.40
CA ASN A 552 -1.11 -11.75 -17.20
C ASN A 552 -1.15 -10.94 -15.90
N ASN A 553 -0.73 -9.68 -15.95
CA ASN A 553 -0.74 -8.79 -14.81
C ASN A 553 -2.12 -8.14 -14.65
N VAL A 554 -2.79 -8.40 -13.52
CA VAL A 554 -4.15 -7.90 -13.22
C VAL A 554 -4.22 -6.38 -13.15
N LYS A 555 -3.15 -5.72 -12.69
CA LYS A 555 -3.07 -4.26 -12.58
C LYS A 555 -2.99 -3.59 -13.93
N VAL A 556 -2.22 -4.17 -14.85
CA VAL A 556 -2.20 -3.74 -16.25
C VAL A 556 -3.61 -3.87 -16.86
N LYS A 557 -4.30 -4.99 -16.63
CA LYS A 557 -5.66 -5.23 -17.15
C LYS A 557 -6.68 -4.22 -16.64
N TRP A 558 -6.77 -4.01 -15.32
CA TRP A 558 -7.77 -3.09 -14.78
C TRP A 558 -7.46 -1.64 -15.21
N ASN A 559 -6.19 -1.24 -15.33
CA ASN A 559 -5.82 0.11 -15.75
C ASN A 559 -6.11 0.31 -17.24
N ALA A 560 -5.96 -0.73 -18.06
CA ALA A 560 -6.35 -0.69 -19.46
C ALA A 560 -7.88 -0.61 -19.64
N CYS A 561 -8.67 -1.28 -18.78
CA CYS A 561 -10.12 -1.12 -18.75
C CYS A 561 -10.52 0.31 -18.35
N PHE A 562 -9.89 0.86 -17.31
CA PHE A 562 -10.09 2.25 -16.89
C PHE A 562 -9.75 3.24 -18.02
N ALA A 563 -8.64 3.02 -18.72
CA ALA A 563 -8.22 3.83 -19.87
C ALA A 563 -9.22 3.78 -21.03
N ALA A 564 -9.79 2.61 -21.33
CA ALA A 564 -10.88 2.48 -22.30
C ALA A 564 -12.13 3.29 -21.86
N GLY A 565 -12.42 3.33 -20.56
CA GLY A 565 -13.43 4.22 -19.98
C GLY A 565 -13.13 5.70 -20.25
N ASN A 566 -11.87 6.14 -20.15
CA ASN A 566 -11.48 7.53 -20.42
C ASN A 566 -11.58 7.90 -21.92
N LEU A 567 -11.23 6.99 -22.83
CA LEU A 567 -11.52 7.13 -24.27
C LEU A 567 -13.01 7.41 -24.49
N MET A 568 -13.88 6.61 -23.88
CA MET A 568 -15.34 6.70 -24.04
C MET A 568 -15.99 7.92 -23.38
N ARG A 569 -15.25 8.67 -22.55
CA ARG A 569 -15.69 9.94 -21.96
C ARG A 569 -15.40 11.16 -22.84
N ASN A 570 -14.76 10.97 -23.99
CA ASN A 570 -14.51 12.04 -24.93
C ASN A 570 -15.61 12.05 -26.01
N ASP A 571 -16.47 13.06 -25.98
CA ASP A 571 -17.57 13.20 -26.94
C ASP A 571 -17.09 13.27 -28.40
N PHE A 572 -15.90 13.84 -28.64
CA PHE A 572 -15.31 13.90 -29.99
C PHE A 572 -14.98 12.51 -30.54
N MET A 573 -14.80 11.49 -29.69
CA MET A 573 -14.58 10.11 -30.17
C MET A 573 -15.83 9.50 -30.82
N PHE A 574 -17.00 10.11 -30.63
CA PHE A 574 -18.26 9.74 -31.29
C PHE A 574 -18.62 10.65 -32.48
N SER A 575 -17.78 11.64 -32.80
CA SER A 575 -18.02 12.53 -33.93
C SER A 575 -17.70 11.86 -35.28
N PRO A 576 -18.24 12.36 -36.41
CA PRO A 576 -17.97 11.81 -37.73
C PRO A 576 -16.48 11.73 -38.10
N GLU A 577 -15.66 12.63 -37.58
CA GLU A 577 -14.21 12.70 -37.78
C GLU A 577 -13.49 11.47 -37.23
N SER A 578 -14.06 10.87 -36.16
CA SER A 578 -13.59 9.66 -35.48
C SER A 578 -13.92 8.36 -36.26
N ASN A 579 -14.79 8.40 -37.27
CA ASN A 579 -15.16 7.20 -38.06
C ASN A 579 -13.96 6.52 -38.76
N ARG A 580 -12.82 7.21 -38.84
CA ARG A 580 -11.55 6.68 -39.35
C ARG A 580 -10.82 5.78 -38.34
N ILE A 581 -11.27 5.75 -37.10
CA ILE A 581 -10.71 4.99 -35.99
C ILE A 581 -11.75 3.95 -35.59
N ASP A 582 -11.44 2.67 -35.80
CA ASP A 582 -12.40 1.58 -35.53
C ASP A 582 -12.38 1.16 -34.06
N TRP A 583 -12.63 2.11 -33.15
CA TRP A 583 -12.44 1.89 -31.73
C TRP A 583 -13.60 1.14 -31.09
N GLN A 584 -14.86 1.43 -31.48
CA GLN A 584 -16.05 0.80 -30.88
C GLN A 584 -16.06 -0.71 -31.11
N ARG A 585 -15.71 -1.16 -32.32
CA ARG A 585 -15.68 -2.59 -32.69
C ARG A 585 -14.55 -3.36 -32.02
N GLN A 586 -13.58 -2.68 -31.43
CA GLN A 586 -12.46 -3.31 -30.74
C GLN A 586 -12.61 -3.26 -29.23
N ILE A 587 -12.95 -2.08 -28.68
CA ILE A 587 -13.02 -1.85 -27.24
C ILE A 587 -14.25 -2.53 -26.62
N PHE A 588 -15.45 -2.38 -27.20
CA PHE A 588 -16.65 -2.98 -26.61
C PHE A 588 -16.57 -4.51 -26.53
N PRO A 589 -16.19 -5.24 -27.59
CA PRO A 589 -16.02 -6.69 -27.49
C PRO A 589 -14.95 -7.11 -26.48
N ALA A 590 -13.83 -6.38 -26.41
CA ALA A 590 -12.77 -6.69 -25.45
C ALA A 590 -13.23 -6.55 -23.99
N LEU A 591 -13.95 -5.46 -23.69
CA LEU A 591 -14.53 -5.24 -22.36
C LEU A 591 -15.62 -6.26 -22.04
N ASN A 592 -16.48 -6.60 -23.00
CA ASN A 592 -17.51 -7.64 -22.84
C ASN A 592 -16.89 -9.01 -22.51
N GLN A 593 -15.77 -9.37 -23.16
CA GLN A 593 -15.09 -10.62 -22.87
C GLN A 593 -14.53 -10.64 -21.44
N ILE A 594 -13.92 -9.54 -21.00
CA ILE A 594 -13.23 -9.49 -19.70
C ILE A 594 -14.19 -9.31 -18.52
N VAL A 595 -15.29 -8.57 -18.67
CA VAL A 595 -16.30 -8.42 -17.61
C VAL A 595 -16.96 -9.76 -17.26
N ILE A 596 -17.09 -10.65 -18.24
CA ILE A 596 -17.59 -12.01 -18.07
C ILE A 596 -16.48 -12.91 -17.50
N ASN A 597 -15.37 -13.06 -18.23
CA ASN A 597 -14.47 -14.21 -18.06
C ASN A 597 -13.25 -13.98 -17.16
N SER A 598 -13.01 -12.76 -16.65
CA SER A 598 -11.81 -12.53 -15.83
C SER A 598 -11.94 -13.14 -14.44
N ASN A 599 -10.91 -13.83 -13.96
CA ASN A 599 -10.91 -14.42 -12.61
C ASN A 599 -10.76 -13.37 -11.51
N ASN A 600 -10.27 -12.16 -11.83
CA ASN A 600 -10.05 -11.11 -10.84
C ASN A 600 -11.21 -10.11 -10.85
N PHE A 601 -11.85 -9.90 -9.69
CA PHE A 601 -13.05 -9.07 -9.62
C PHE A 601 -12.77 -7.58 -9.79
N LYS A 602 -11.58 -7.09 -9.41
CA LYS A 602 -11.20 -5.69 -9.65
C LYS A 602 -11.09 -5.38 -11.16
N VAL A 603 -10.57 -6.32 -11.96
CA VAL A 603 -10.59 -6.21 -13.42
C VAL A 603 -12.03 -6.15 -13.95
N ARG A 604 -12.93 -7.03 -13.47
CA ARG A 604 -14.35 -7.05 -13.87
C ARG A 604 -15.08 -5.76 -13.48
N ILE A 605 -14.83 -5.23 -12.27
CA ILE A 605 -15.38 -3.95 -11.78
C ILE A 605 -14.98 -2.81 -12.73
N ASN A 606 -13.69 -2.71 -13.08
CA ASN A 606 -13.22 -1.66 -13.98
C ASN A 606 -13.79 -1.81 -15.40
N ALA A 607 -13.93 -3.04 -15.90
CA ALA A 607 -14.56 -3.29 -17.19
C ALA A 607 -16.06 -2.92 -17.20
N ALA A 608 -16.81 -3.32 -16.17
CA ALA A 608 -18.22 -2.98 -16.00
C ALA A 608 -18.43 -1.47 -15.86
N SER A 609 -17.56 -0.80 -15.11
CA SER A 609 -17.57 0.67 -14.95
C SER A 609 -17.29 1.36 -16.28
N ALA A 610 -16.26 0.92 -17.02
CA ALA A 610 -15.93 1.47 -18.34
C ALA A 610 -17.08 1.31 -19.34
N LEU A 611 -17.78 0.17 -19.36
CA LEU A 611 -18.93 -0.05 -20.23
C LEU A 611 -20.12 0.89 -19.94
N ALA A 612 -20.18 1.49 -18.75
CA ALA A 612 -21.30 2.33 -18.29
C ALA A 612 -20.95 3.84 -18.21
N VAL A 613 -19.94 4.30 -18.95
CA VAL A 613 -19.54 5.73 -18.96
C VAL A 613 -20.19 6.55 -20.08
N VAL A 614 -20.70 5.90 -21.13
CA VAL A 614 -21.24 6.59 -22.31
C VAL A 614 -22.65 7.09 -22.02
N GLU A 615 -22.87 8.39 -22.16
CA GLU A 615 -24.11 9.04 -21.70
C GLU A 615 -25.28 8.98 -22.70
N ALA A 616 -25.03 8.66 -23.97
CA ALA A 616 -26.05 8.63 -25.01
C ALA A 616 -26.24 7.23 -25.61
N ARG A 617 -27.50 6.79 -25.75
CA ARG A 617 -27.84 5.51 -26.40
C ARG A 617 -27.28 5.38 -27.82
N ALA A 618 -27.30 6.48 -28.59
CA ALA A 618 -26.79 6.52 -29.96
C ALA A 618 -25.29 6.16 -30.04
N HIS A 619 -24.51 6.55 -29.04
CA HIS A 619 -23.06 6.31 -28.95
C HIS A 619 -22.71 4.83 -28.68
N TYR A 620 -23.63 4.03 -28.16
CA TYR A 620 -23.47 2.57 -28.13
C TYR A 620 -23.80 1.91 -29.47
N ALA A 621 -24.58 2.57 -30.33
CA ALA A 621 -24.99 2.09 -31.65
C ALA A 621 -25.46 0.60 -31.61
N THR A 622 -24.85 -0.25 -32.44
CA THR A 622 -25.13 -1.69 -32.54
C THR A 622 -24.59 -2.51 -31.36
N HIS A 623 -23.74 -1.93 -30.50
CA HIS A 623 -23.13 -2.61 -29.36
C HIS A 623 -23.99 -2.59 -28.10
N PHE A 624 -25.10 -1.83 -28.08
CA PHE A 624 -25.93 -1.68 -26.88
C PHE A 624 -26.47 -3.02 -26.34
N ILE A 625 -27.12 -3.83 -27.18
CA ILE A 625 -27.64 -5.14 -26.78
C ILE A 625 -26.53 -6.14 -26.44
N PRO A 626 -25.43 -6.27 -27.22
CA PRO A 626 -24.30 -7.10 -26.82
C PRO A 626 -23.70 -6.76 -25.45
N ILE A 627 -23.59 -5.48 -25.10
CA ILE A 627 -23.08 -5.06 -23.78
C ILE A 627 -24.08 -5.37 -22.68
N TRP A 628 -25.37 -5.10 -22.92
CA TRP A 628 -26.44 -5.50 -21.99
C TRP A 628 -26.38 -7.00 -21.67
N SER A 629 -26.30 -7.85 -22.71
CA SER A 629 -26.15 -9.30 -22.56
C SER A 629 -24.89 -9.68 -21.76
N ALA A 630 -23.76 -9.01 -22.02
CA ALA A 630 -22.51 -9.26 -21.31
C ALA A 630 -22.58 -8.90 -19.82
N LEU A 631 -23.21 -7.78 -19.47
CA LEU A 631 -23.41 -7.36 -18.08
C LEU A 631 -24.34 -8.34 -17.32
N LEU A 632 -25.41 -8.83 -17.95
CA LEU A 632 -26.29 -9.84 -17.35
C LEU A 632 -25.54 -11.14 -17.07
N LYS A 633 -24.80 -11.66 -18.06
CA LYS A 633 -23.96 -12.86 -17.91
C LYS A 633 -22.88 -12.67 -16.85
N ALA A 634 -22.28 -11.48 -16.78
CA ALA A 634 -21.31 -11.17 -15.73
C ALA A 634 -21.95 -11.18 -14.34
N LEU A 635 -23.18 -10.69 -14.19
CA LEU A 635 -23.89 -10.70 -12.91
C LEU A 635 -24.21 -12.14 -12.47
N GLU A 636 -24.71 -12.98 -13.38
CA GLU A 636 -24.91 -14.41 -13.11
C GLU A 636 -23.60 -15.09 -12.69
N GLN A 637 -22.52 -14.87 -13.45
CA GLN A 637 -21.21 -15.47 -13.14
C GLN A 637 -20.53 -14.88 -11.90
N SER A 638 -21.04 -13.80 -11.32
CA SER A 638 -20.47 -13.24 -10.08
C SER A 638 -20.63 -14.17 -8.88
N ASP A 639 -21.62 -15.08 -8.92
CA ASP A 639 -21.81 -16.10 -7.89
C ASP A 639 -20.94 -17.35 -8.11
N ASN A 640 -20.43 -17.56 -9.33
CA ASN A 640 -19.59 -18.71 -9.70
C ASN A 640 -18.12 -18.47 -9.36
N LEU A 641 -17.81 -18.44 -8.06
CA LEU A 641 -16.47 -18.21 -7.54
C LEU A 641 -15.57 -19.45 -7.69
N ILE A 642 -14.47 -19.28 -8.43
CA ILE A 642 -13.40 -20.28 -8.54
C ILE A 642 -12.30 -20.01 -7.50
N ASP A 643 -12.08 -18.74 -7.14
CA ASP A 643 -11.08 -18.31 -6.15
C ASP A 643 -11.77 -17.76 -4.88
N TYR A 644 -11.59 -18.44 -3.75
CA TYR A 644 -12.14 -18.04 -2.47
C TYR A 644 -11.54 -16.73 -1.93
N ASN A 645 -10.37 -16.32 -2.40
CA ASN A 645 -9.76 -15.05 -1.99
C ASN A 645 -10.57 -13.83 -2.50
N GLU A 646 -11.22 -13.96 -3.65
CA GLU A 646 -12.01 -12.91 -4.30
C GLU A 646 -13.42 -12.75 -3.70
N TYR A 647 -13.85 -13.64 -2.79
CA TYR A 647 -15.19 -13.62 -2.18
C TYR A 647 -15.55 -12.26 -1.59
N LYS A 648 -14.57 -11.56 -1.00
CA LYS A 648 -14.75 -10.24 -0.39
C LYS A 648 -15.09 -9.13 -1.37
N HIS A 649 -14.64 -9.27 -2.62
CA HIS A 649 -14.89 -8.28 -3.66
C HIS A 649 -16.14 -8.60 -4.47
N ARG A 650 -16.78 -9.76 -4.22
CA ARG A 650 -18.00 -10.17 -4.92
C ARG A 650 -19.07 -9.09 -4.78
N ASP A 651 -19.21 -8.56 -3.59
CA ASP A 651 -20.27 -7.62 -3.28
C ASP A 651 -20.08 -6.29 -4.03
N ASN A 652 -18.84 -5.81 -4.09
CA ASN A 652 -18.46 -4.63 -4.89
C ASN A 652 -18.66 -4.86 -6.40
N LEU A 653 -18.37 -6.07 -6.89
CA LEU A 653 -18.60 -6.43 -8.29
C LEU A 653 -20.10 -6.43 -8.63
N GLN A 654 -20.91 -7.10 -7.81
CA GLN A 654 -22.36 -7.15 -7.98
C GLN A 654 -22.98 -5.76 -7.92
N GLU A 655 -22.53 -4.91 -6.99
CA GLU A 655 -22.94 -3.50 -6.93
C GLU A 655 -22.62 -2.76 -8.23
N GLN A 656 -21.37 -2.82 -8.69
CA GLN A 656 -20.96 -2.15 -9.92
C GLN A 656 -21.72 -2.66 -11.15
N LEU A 657 -21.97 -3.97 -11.25
CA LEU A 657 -22.74 -4.56 -12.33
C LEU A 657 -24.20 -4.09 -12.31
N CYS A 658 -24.83 -4.01 -11.14
CA CYS A 658 -26.20 -3.49 -11.02
C CYS A 658 -26.27 -1.99 -11.37
N LEU A 659 -25.27 -1.20 -11.00
CA LEU A 659 -25.17 0.21 -11.42
C LEU A 659 -24.99 0.32 -12.94
N SER A 660 -24.17 -0.54 -13.55
CA SER A 660 -24.01 -0.59 -15.00
C SER A 660 -25.28 -1.02 -15.73
N LEU A 661 -26.02 -2.02 -15.21
CA LEU A 661 -27.33 -2.41 -15.77
C LEU A 661 -28.36 -1.27 -15.65
N SER A 662 -28.38 -0.57 -14.50
CA SER A 662 -29.23 0.62 -14.28
C SER A 662 -28.95 1.71 -15.31
N HIS A 663 -27.68 1.94 -15.63
CA HIS A 663 -27.28 2.90 -16.66
C HIS A 663 -27.89 2.57 -18.03
N PHE A 664 -27.83 1.30 -18.43
CA PHE A 664 -28.43 0.85 -19.70
C PHE A 664 -29.96 0.97 -19.68
N LEU A 665 -30.62 0.63 -18.57
CA LEU A 665 -32.06 0.80 -18.43
C LEU A 665 -32.50 2.27 -18.58
N ARG A 666 -31.73 3.23 -18.06
CA ARG A 666 -32.02 4.67 -18.23
C ARG A 666 -31.90 5.12 -19.68
N LEU A 667 -30.97 4.54 -20.44
CA LEU A 667 -30.70 4.90 -21.83
C LEU A 667 -31.53 4.12 -22.85
N ALA A 668 -32.15 3.01 -22.45
CA ALA A 668 -32.91 2.15 -23.34
C ALA A 668 -34.01 2.94 -24.08
N THR A 669 -34.20 2.61 -25.34
CA THR A 669 -35.33 3.10 -26.14
C THR A 669 -36.40 2.02 -26.23
N ARG A 670 -37.58 2.38 -26.74
CA ARG A 670 -38.70 1.44 -26.90
C ARG A 670 -38.36 0.26 -27.80
N ASP A 671 -37.49 0.47 -28.79
CA ASP A 671 -37.08 -0.53 -29.77
C ASP A 671 -36.03 -1.50 -29.20
N ASP A 672 -35.35 -1.11 -28.11
CA ASP A 672 -34.36 -1.97 -27.45
C ASP A 672 -35.03 -3.04 -26.57
N LEU A 673 -36.20 -2.75 -26.00
CA LEU A 673 -36.84 -3.57 -24.96
C LEU A 673 -37.08 -5.03 -25.38
N PRO A 674 -37.60 -5.35 -26.58
CA PRO A 674 -37.77 -6.75 -26.99
C PRO A 674 -36.47 -7.55 -26.92
N SER A 675 -35.39 -7.01 -27.52
CA SER A 675 -34.07 -7.63 -27.54
C SER A 675 -33.44 -7.71 -26.14
N MET A 676 -33.59 -6.66 -25.32
CA MET A 676 -33.14 -6.68 -23.92
C MET A 676 -33.86 -7.75 -23.11
N GLY A 677 -35.17 -7.90 -23.32
CA GLY A 677 -35.99 -8.92 -22.70
C GLY A 677 -35.55 -10.33 -23.12
N GLN A 678 -35.31 -10.54 -24.42
CA GLN A 678 -34.85 -11.83 -24.94
C GLN A 678 -33.52 -12.27 -24.29
N GLU A 679 -32.56 -11.35 -24.14
CA GLU A 679 -31.29 -11.64 -23.46
C GLU A 679 -31.43 -11.85 -21.95
N LEU A 680 -32.42 -11.20 -21.32
CA LEU A 680 -32.71 -11.35 -19.88
C LEU A 680 -33.43 -12.65 -19.55
N LEU A 681 -34.32 -13.12 -20.43
CA LEU A 681 -35.20 -14.26 -20.21
C LEU A 681 -34.49 -15.50 -19.62
N PRO A 682 -33.33 -15.96 -20.16
CA PRO A 682 -32.64 -17.12 -19.58
C PRO A 682 -31.97 -16.86 -18.22
N LEU A 683 -31.84 -15.60 -17.81
CA LEU A 683 -31.07 -15.15 -16.64
C LEU A 683 -31.94 -14.51 -15.55
N VAL A 684 -33.28 -14.47 -15.72
CA VAL A 684 -34.20 -13.73 -14.84
C VAL A 684 -34.01 -14.06 -13.37
N ASP A 685 -33.94 -15.34 -13.01
CA ASP A 685 -33.89 -15.76 -11.60
C ASP A 685 -32.56 -15.36 -10.94
N ALA A 686 -31.44 -15.58 -11.64
CA ALA A 686 -30.11 -15.23 -11.15
C ALA A 686 -29.94 -13.70 -11.03
N VAL A 687 -30.38 -12.95 -12.04
CA VAL A 687 -30.30 -11.48 -12.07
C VAL A 687 -31.18 -10.88 -10.98
N ARG A 688 -32.42 -11.34 -10.82
CA ARG A 688 -33.34 -10.83 -9.79
C ARG A 688 -32.78 -11.05 -8.39
N SER A 689 -32.31 -12.26 -8.09
CA SER A 689 -31.73 -12.59 -6.78
C SER A 689 -30.53 -11.70 -6.43
N ASN A 690 -29.64 -11.46 -7.41
CA ASN A 690 -28.50 -10.57 -7.22
C ASN A 690 -28.90 -9.11 -7.08
N TRP A 691 -29.88 -8.65 -7.87
CA TRP A 691 -30.40 -7.31 -7.81
C TRP A 691 -31.03 -7.01 -6.45
N ASP A 692 -31.90 -7.88 -5.95
CA ASP A 692 -32.54 -7.76 -4.64
C ASP A 692 -31.48 -7.70 -3.52
N ARG A 693 -30.43 -8.52 -3.61
CA ARG A 693 -29.31 -8.48 -2.65
C ARG A 693 -28.59 -7.11 -2.66
N VAL A 694 -28.35 -6.53 -3.84
CA VAL A 694 -27.66 -5.24 -3.98
C VAL A 694 -28.53 -4.10 -3.49
N VAL A 695 -29.81 -4.04 -3.89
CA VAL A 695 -30.73 -2.97 -3.48
C VAL A 695 -30.85 -2.85 -1.96
N ASN A 696 -30.87 -4.00 -1.26
CA ASN A 696 -30.99 -4.04 0.20
C ASN A 696 -29.73 -3.60 0.97
N ARG A 697 -28.57 -3.46 0.31
CA ARG A 697 -27.29 -3.09 0.96
C ARG A 697 -26.65 -1.81 0.42
N ILE A 698 -26.99 -1.41 -0.80
CA ILE A 698 -26.32 -0.32 -1.49
C ILE A 698 -26.55 1.02 -0.76
N LEU A 699 -25.52 1.85 -0.71
CA LEU A 699 -25.60 3.16 -0.06
C LEU A 699 -26.65 4.06 -0.75
N PRO A 700 -27.38 4.90 0.03
CA PRO A 700 -28.43 5.77 -0.51
C PRO A 700 -27.99 6.68 -1.67
N GLU A 701 -26.75 7.15 -1.64
CA GLU A 701 -26.19 8.04 -2.68
C GLU A 701 -26.08 7.36 -4.05
N LYS A 702 -25.81 6.05 -4.06
CA LYS A 702 -25.68 5.26 -5.28
C LYS A 702 -27.02 4.66 -5.72
N SER A 703 -27.94 4.41 -4.78
CA SER A 703 -29.26 3.82 -5.07
C SER A 703 -30.12 4.72 -5.95
N ALA A 704 -29.92 6.05 -5.92
CA ALA A 704 -30.61 7.01 -6.78
C ALA A 704 -30.60 6.63 -8.27
N LYS A 705 -29.45 6.13 -8.78
CA LYS A 705 -29.33 5.71 -10.19
C LYS A 705 -30.21 4.50 -10.53
N MET A 706 -30.39 3.60 -9.58
CA MET A 706 -31.25 2.41 -9.74
C MET A 706 -32.73 2.82 -9.72
N ILE A 707 -33.08 3.78 -8.87
CA ILE A 707 -34.45 4.34 -8.79
C ILE A 707 -34.79 5.07 -10.09
N GLU A 708 -33.90 5.92 -10.60
CA GLU A 708 -34.09 6.61 -11.88
C GLU A 708 -34.33 5.64 -13.03
N ALA A 709 -33.55 4.55 -13.09
CA ALA A 709 -33.73 3.50 -14.09
C ALA A 709 -35.12 2.87 -14.03
N HIS A 710 -35.59 2.58 -12.82
CA HIS A 710 -36.90 2.00 -12.59
C HIS A 710 -38.05 2.95 -12.97
N VAL A 711 -37.96 4.22 -12.56
CA VAL A 711 -38.93 5.27 -12.90
C VAL A 711 -39.02 5.43 -14.42
N ARG A 712 -37.86 5.54 -15.09
CA ARG A 712 -37.78 5.72 -16.54
C ARG A 712 -38.49 4.60 -17.30
N LEU A 713 -38.33 3.36 -16.86
CA LEU A 713 -38.95 2.20 -17.50
C LEU A 713 -40.48 2.16 -17.25
N ARG A 714 -40.94 2.52 -16.04
CA ARG A 714 -42.39 2.64 -15.75
C ARG A 714 -43.06 3.71 -16.60
N GLU A 715 -42.42 4.87 -16.78
CA GLU A 715 -42.93 5.94 -17.64
C GLU A 715 -43.01 5.51 -19.12
N MET A 716 -42.11 4.62 -19.55
CA MET A 716 -42.05 4.14 -20.93
C MET A 716 -43.12 3.08 -21.22
N GLN A 717 -43.45 2.23 -20.25
CA GLN A 717 -44.40 1.12 -20.37
C GLN A 717 -45.75 1.48 -21.02
N PRO A 718 -46.49 2.54 -20.60
CA PRO A 718 -47.78 2.89 -21.21
C PRO A 718 -47.67 3.37 -22.66
N LEU A 719 -46.46 3.74 -23.11
CA LEU A 719 -46.19 4.29 -24.43
C LEU A 719 -45.82 3.22 -25.47
N LEU A 720 -45.73 1.94 -25.05
CA LEU A 720 -45.37 0.81 -25.90
C LEU A 720 -46.58 0.36 -26.73
N LYS A 721 -46.36 0.22 -28.05
CA LYS A 721 -47.41 -0.19 -28.99
C LYS A 721 -47.41 -1.70 -29.30
N SER A 722 -46.22 -2.30 -29.33
CA SER A 722 -46.06 -3.75 -29.59
C SER A 722 -46.39 -4.57 -28.35
N SER A 723 -47.11 -5.69 -28.53
CA SER A 723 -47.37 -6.66 -27.47
C SER A 723 -46.05 -7.24 -26.92
N GLU A 724 -45.10 -7.52 -27.81
CA GLU A 724 -43.79 -8.08 -27.45
C GLU A 724 -43.00 -7.11 -26.57
N ALA A 725 -42.99 -5.82 -26.94
CA ALA A 725 -42.33 -4.78 -26.15
C ALA A 725 -42.97 -4.61 -24.77
N LYS A 726 -44.31 -4.71 -24.66
CA LYS A 726 -45.02 -4.67 -23.37
C LYS A 726 -44.62 -5.84 -22.47
N THR A 727 -44.63 -7.06 -23.00
CA THR A 727 -44.21 -8.27 -22.27
C THR A 727 -42.76 -8.16 -21.81
N ALA A 728 -41.86 -7.68 -22.68
CA ALA A 728 -40.46 -7.47 -22.32
C ALA A 728 -40.30 -6.41 -21.22
N ALA A 729 -41.01 -5.28 -21.31
CA ALA A 729 -40.99 -4.24 -20.29
C ALA A 729 -41.51 -4.72 -18.93
N GLU A 730 -42.59 -5.51 -18.92
CA GLU A 730 -43.13 -6.13 -17.69
C GLU A 730 -42.13 -7.08 -17.04
N MET A 731 -41.44 -7.91 -17.83
CA MET A 731 -40.42 -8.81 -17.31
C MET A 731 -39.21 -8.05 -16.75
N ILE A 732 -38.72 -7.03 -17.46
CA ILE A 732 -37.60 -6.19 -17.00
C ILE A 732 -37.99 -5.46 -15.71
N LEU A 733 -39.16 -4.80 -15.65
CA LEU A 733 -39.69 -4.20 -14.42
C LEU A 733 -39.85 -5.22 -13.29
N GLY A 734 -40.22 -6.45 -13.64
CA GLY A 734 -40.34 -7.57 -12.71
C GLY A 734 -39.02 -8.02 -12.11
N CYS A 735 -37.92 -7.87 -12.84
CA CYS A 735 -36.57 -8.28 -12.45
C CYS A 735 -35.82 -7.18 -11.69
N PHE A 736 -35.96 -5.93 -12.14
CA PHE A 736 -35.25 -4.76 -11.61
C PHE A 736 -36.16 -3.93 -10.70
N ARG A 737 -36.66 -4.54 -9.63
CA ARG A 737 -37.58 -3.88 -8.66
C ARG A 737 -36.80 -3.06 -7.64
N GLN A 738 -37.48 -2.10 -7.03
CA GLN A 738 -36.97 -1.39 -5.85
C GLN A 738 -37.41 -2.12 -4.58
#